data_AF-A0A821GF37-F1
#
_entry.id   AF-A0A821GF37-F1
#
_cell.length_a   1.000
_cell.length_b   1.000
_cell.length_c   1.000
_cell.angle_alpha   90.00
_cell.angle_beta   90.00
_cell.angle_gamma   90.00
#
_symmetry.space_group_name_H-M   'P 1'
#
loop_
_entity.id
_entity.type
_entity.pdbx_description
1 polymer ?
#
loop_
_entity_poly.entity_id
_entity_poly.type
_entity_poly.pdbx_seq_one_letter_code
_entity_poly.pdbx_strand_id
1 'polypeptide(L)'
;QSIDESNFFIYKNGIELPKEDDTHSEQIILSPEMPFITTIYDSVYINTNGFLSFLLPIAYFFPQITLTSYSGYAIIAPFWADIDASIKNGSITYKYTKEEDLLTKAKELIQQGFPNSKNFQPKSILISTWKDVHSYSDKDNKKNTFQVAIISDGVQTYSIFMYAKLEFISAYSPTKLGREDRYAEVGFTDGTPQQTTVLPGSGGEAIVNLAKESNIGKPGVWIYLIGDRRHYGRFRILPAGSDDDYEQAFGPVEPPYSSNMFQQERHNFYHQHATSLSTTTIPPDAVECQTCSRNAQCENQGNGYCCRCLFPYLGSGLRCERAENYPVVGKINGTINGHKIDSELQGYIYIEDGRIHNSLYNIPLIYSNLQQLIPLFNTINWLFGAIHRFSDPIENGFALTGGVVNRSALIRIFEVDNTTEQSILNIEQYFRGIESGVLYVDTYINGSLPHPEGNLSVTIGNTNIKYTKRSLGHYDAKSLSTYTLISKIDTNSTVTYNMSYEIEDSLTFYECLHNPHRSAKEIVVSNHDNHIYHSIEDTTIRFFSISKFGTQAPKFDPCDSSPCHGFAQCIPNLEQNSYECKCNSGFIGDGVRRCDDINECIQSPCHSNAICTNTYGNFTCECKQNYIGNGFFCKPINNEVETCTTKICPQFSTCIQDPHTRQARCLCKEGWQMTDDHENHLHGNYKSICKPKQCNEYYNCDTNANCLINENTQKYECICKPGFYGDGYSCTAHFCSSDGDCGYNAHCLPDEQRPGFSKCVCDPGYLNDGTTFSTCVKDVVSCNIENKCHINAQCVYNERIDRHVCLCRTGYKGDGIICRHEHSCVENTTICSPSAACVYDSILQDNVCSCREGFVGDGIHCAETLGGPKEQFLIVNQGQTILKVPLTASGLTTNNDNRILYVPRMRAVGISIDCRQQFVYFTDTSGKTIQRMKYDGSEQKIILSGLGSPEGIAVDWVSRLVFWTDSLLKRVEVAKLDGSLRKVLLDKNIQNPRGIAVNPELGYIFWTDWNRQNPRIERANMDGSERKILVSDKLGLPNGLYYDHHRRELCWGDAKMKTIECVRDDGSNRRVILADQTTMIFGLSDGLEYAYWTDWSTNKIGRIDKTPSHTPDSVLLPSGGNGKLYGLIAVKNSCPIDINNVCSENNDCTVGQLCLPNLSLRAKRICQCADNAGLQCLLRERPPPPPPPQFG
;
A
#
# COMPACT_ATOMS: atom_id res chain seq x y z
N GLN A 1 -54.87 -1.79 2.17
CA GLN A 1 -54.78 -0.81 3.28
C GLN A 1 -53.51 -1.12 4.04
N SER A 2 -52.76 -0.12 4.48
CA SER A 2 -51.59 -0.33 5.33
C SER A 2 -51.97 -0.36 6.81
N ILE A 3 -51.06 -0.81 7.67
CA ILE A 3 -51.33 -0.91 9.11
C ILE A 3 -51.53 0.50 9.71
N ASP A 4 -52.55 0.64 10.55
CA ASP A 4 -52.75 1.84 11.37
C ASP A 4 -51.67 1.89 12.45
N GLU A 5 -51.02 3.04 12.65
CA GLU A 5 -49.97 3.26 13.66
C GLU A 5 -50.41 2.89 15.08
N SER A 6 -51.71 2.93 15.39
CA SER A 6 -52.26 2.45 16.67
C SER A 6 -51.99 0.96 16.94
N ASN A 7 -51.69 0.18 15.90
CA ASN A 7 -51.33 -1.23 16.02
C ASN A 7 -49.83 -1.47 16.26
N PHE A 8 -48.97 -0.44 16.16
CA PHE A 8 -47.56 -0.55 16.52
C PHE A 8 -47.40 -0.95 18.00
N PHE A 9 -46.21 -1.39 18.40
CA PHE A 9 -45.88 -1.51 19.81
C PHE A 9 -45.75 -0.11 20.42
N ILE A 10 -46.76 0.29 21.21
CA ILE A 10 -46.79 1.58 21.89
C ILE A 10 -46.19 1.41 23.28
N TYR A 11 -45.18 2.22 23.60
CA TYR A 11 -44.48 2.17 24.87
C TYR A 11 -44.31 3.57 25.46
N LYS A 12 -44.29 3.66 26.80
CA LYS A 12 -44.02 4.90 27.54
C LYS A 12 -42.51 5.01 27.84
N ASN A 13 -42.01 6.23 27.98
CA ASN A 13 -40.63 6.54 28.35
C ASN A 13 -39.58 5.96 27.36
N GLY A 14 -39.84 6.12 26.05
CA GLY A 14 -38.86 5.83 25.02
C GLY A 14 -37.67 6.77 25.04
N ILE A 15 -36.53 6.33 24.51
CA ILE A 15 -35.38 7.19 24.23
C ILE A 15 -35.51 7.66 22.78
N GLU A 16 -35.47 8.97 22.57
CA GLU A 16 -35.43 9.58 21.24
C GLU A 16 -33.96 9.78 20.83
N LEU A 17 -33.62 9.40 19.59
CA LEU A 17 -32.32 9.71 19.02
C LEU A 17 -32.17 11.24 18.83
N PRO A 18 -30.93 11.75 18.85
CA PRO A 18 -30.66 13.13 18.46
C PRO A 18 -31.28 13.45 17.09
N LYS A 19 -31.90 14.64 16.97
CA LYS A 19 -32.46 15.13 15.71
C LYS A 19 -31.37 15.69 14.81
N GLU A 20 -30.44 14.83 14.47
CA GLU A 20 -29.27 15.11 13.67
C GLU A 20 -29.17 14.03 12.59
N ASP A 21 -28.66 14.43 11.43
CA ASP A 21 -28.37 13.51 10.34
C ASP A 21 -27.17 12.61 10.66
N ASP A 22 -27.16 11.40 10.09
CA ASP A 22 -26.10 10.41 10.31
C ASP A 22 -25.74 10.19 11.80
N THR A 23 -26.74 9.87 12.64
CA THR A 23 -26.55 9.59 14.06
C THR A 23 -26.97 8.18 14.47
N HIS A 24 -26.77 7.83 15.74
CA HIS A 24 -27.06 6.50 16.28
C HIS A 24 -27.38 6.55 17.78
N SER A 25 -27.90 5.46 18.32
CA SER A 25 -28.13 5.29 19.75
C SER A 25 -26.82 5.05 20.51
N GLU A 26 -26.81 5.30 21.81
CA GLU A 26 -25.85 4.66 22.71
C GLU A 26 -25.96 3.12 22.62
N GLN A 27 -24.95 2.40 23.09
CA GLN A 27 -24.97 0.94 23.10
C GLN A 27 -26.12 0.41 23.97
N ILE A 28 -27.02 -0.37 23.37
CA ILE A 28 -28.14 -0.98 24.08
C ILE A 28 -27.71 -2.37 24.53
N ILE A 29 -27.62 -2.58 25.84
CA ILE A 29 -27.24 -3.89 26.41
C ILE A 29 -28.45 -4.82 26.43
N LEU A 30 -28.29 -6.02 25.85
CA LEU A 30 -29.31 -7.05 25.73
C LEU A 30 -29.17 -8.05 26.88
N SER A 31 -30.26 -8.24 27.64
CA SER A 31 -30.33 -9.19 28.74
C SER A 31 -31.73 -9.84 28.79
N PRO A 32 -31.91 -11.07 28.28
CA PRO A 32 -30.87 -12.00 27.84
C PRO A 32 -30.19 -11.61 26.53
N GLU A 33 -28.99 -12.16 26.29
CA GLU A 33 -28.29 -12.11 25.01
C GLU A 33 -29.15 -12.73 23.90
N MET A 34 -29.05 -12.18 22.70
CA MET A 34 -29.90 -12.55 21.56
C MET A 34 -29.09 -13.33 20.52
N PRO A 35 -29.41 -14.61 20.24
CA PRO A 35 -28.92 -15.27 19.04
C PRO A 35 -29.44 -14.59 17.77
N PHE A 36 -28.55 -14.35 16.80
CA PHE A 36 -28.84 -13.83 15.48
C PHE A 36 -27.97 -14.55 14.44
N ILE A 37 -28.62 -15.29 13.55
CA ILE A 37 -28.02 -16.14 12.52
C ILE A 37 -27.02 -17.13 13.12
N THR A 38 -25.72 -16.88 12.97
CA THR A 38 -24.62 -17.75 13.41
C THR A 38 -24.00 -17.32 14.74
N THR A 39 -24.38 -16.15 15.27
CA THR A 39 -23.69 -15.48 16.37
C THR A 39 -24.67 -15.07 17.47
N ILE A 40 -24.20 -14.98 18.71
CA ILE A 40 -24.98 -14.46 19.84
C ILE A 40 -24.47 -13.06 20.15
N TYR A 41 -25.39 -12.10 20.28
CA TYR A 41 -25.06 -10.71 20.59
C TYR A 41 -25.59 -10.30 21.96
N ASP A 42 -24.76 -9.58 22.69
CA ASP A 42 -25.06 -8.99 24.00
C ASP A 42 -25.45 -7.51 23.91
N SER A 43 -25.37 -6.91 22.72
CA SER A 43 -25.62 -5.50 22.50
C SER A 43 -26.00 -5.17 21.06
N VAL A 44 -26.65 -4.02 20.87
CA VAL A 44 -27.10 -3.51 19.57
C VAL A 44 -27.17 -1.99 19.54
N TYR A 45 -27.04 -1.41 18.36
CA TYR A 45 -27.17 0.02 18.08
C TYR A 45 -28.30 0.27 17.08
N ILE A 46 -28.96 1.43 17.20
CA ILE A 46 -29.99 1.90 16.28
C ILE A 46 -29.44 3.08 15.52
N ASN A 47 -29.48 3.04 14.18
CA ASN A 47 -28.90 4.06 13.33
C ASN A 47 -30.00 4.90 12.65
N THR A 48 -29.76 6.18 12.42
CA THR A 48 -30.73 7.09 11.77
C THR A 48 -31.19 6.57 10.41
N ASN A 49 -30.23 6.03 9.64
CA ASN A 49 -30.36 5.50 8.29
C ASN A 49 -31.19 4.19 8.17
N GLY A 50 -32.03 3.88 9.15
CA GLY A 50 -33.10 2.88 9.05
C GLY A 50 -32.66 1.43 9.21
N PHE A 51 -31.58 1.19 9.95
CA PHE A 51 -31.10 -0.14 10.31
C PHE A 51 -30.47 -0.22 11.70
N LEU A 52 -30.38 -1.43 12.23
CA LEU A 52 -29.71 -1.79 13.48
C LEU A 52 -28.40 -2.51 13.17
N SER A 53 -27.38 -2.27 13.99
CA SER A 53 -26.08 -2.91 13.87
C SER A 53 -25.63 -3.49 15.22
N PHE A 54 -25.01 -4.68 15.21
CA PHE A 54 -24.67 -5.37 16.46
C PHE A 54 -23.22 -5.17 16.92
N LEU A 55 -22.28 -4.90 16.00
CA LEU A 55 -20.85 -4.82 16.34
C LEU A 55 -20.38 -3.41 16.69
N LEU A 56 -20.85 -2.41 15.94
CA LEU A 56 -20.52 -1.00 16.11
C LEU A 56 -21.64 -0.13 15.52
N PRO A 57 -21.81 1.11 16.00
CA PRO A 57 -22.73 2.06 15.38
C PRO A 57 -22.23 2.45 13.98
N ILE A 58 -23.16 2.55 13.03
CA ILE A 58 -22.88 2.92 11.63
C ILE A 58 -23.75 4.13 11.33
N ALA A 59 -23.21 5.29 11.67
CA ALA A 59 -23.93 6.56 11.58
C ALA A 59 -24.08 7.03 10.13
N TYR A 60 -23.02 6.88 9.31
CA TYR A 60 -22.99 7.37 7.92
C TYR A 60 -23.71 6.45 6.92
N PHE A 61 -24.48 7.05 6.01
CA PHE A 61 -25.01 6.34 4.86
C PHE A 61 -23.92 6.09 3.79
N PHE A 62 -23.75 4.83 3.35
CA PHE A 62 -22.77 4.46 2.33
C PHE A 62 -23.45 4.05 1.02
N PRO A 63 -23.49 4.92 0.00
CA PRO A 63 -24.04 4.60 -1.31
C PRO A 63 -23.07 3.76 -2.12
N GLN A 64 -22.35 2.79 -1.57
CA GLN A 64 -21.67 1.74 -2.35
C GLN A 64 -21.82 0.36 -1.71
N ILE A 65 -22.45 0.30 -0.53
CA ILE A 65 -22.64 -0.93 0.24
C ILE A 65 -24.12 -1.31 0.15
N THR A 66 -24.39 -2.58 -0.09
CA THR A 66 -25.73 -3.18 -0.02
C THR A 66 -25.72 -4.36 0.95
N LEU A 67 -26.90 -4.85 1.35
CA LEU A 67 -27.02 -6.08 2.13
C LEU A 67 -26.38 -7.26 1.39
N THR A 68 -26.42 -7.27 0.06
CA THR A 68 -25.99 -8.39 -0.80
C THR A 68 -24.57 -8.26 -1.37
N SER A 69 -24.00 -7.05 -1.45
CA SER A 69 -22.71 -6.76 -2.10
C SER A 69 -21.53 -6.68 -1.12
N TYR A 70 -21.66 -7.33 0.04
CA TYR A 70 -20.72 -7.33 1.18
C TYR A 70 -20.87 -6.11 2.10
N SER A 71 -21.67 -6.25 3.16
CA SER A 71 -21.70 -5.28 4.26
C SER A 71 -20.51 -5.46 5.22
N GLY A 72 -20.04 -6.69 5.45
CA GLY A 72 -19.07 -7.00 6.51
C GLY A 72 -19.58 -6.73 7.93
N TYR A 73 -20.87 -6.39 8.08
CA TYR A 73 -21.51 -6.01 9.34
C TYR A 73 -22.78 -6.83 9.55
N ALA A 74 -22.97 -7.30 10.78
CA ALA A 74 -24.23 -7.90 11.21
C ALA A 74 -25.30 -6.81 11.37
N ILE A 75 -26.32 -6.84 10.51
CA ILE A 75 -27.32 -5.79 10.34
C ILE A 75 -28.73 -6.37 10.28
N ILE A 76 -29.67 -5.65 10.91
CA ILE A 76 -31.12 -5.78 10.69
C ILE A 76 -31.62 -4.48 10.09
N ALA A 77 -32.01 -4.50 8.82
CA ALA A 77 -32.44 -3.34 8.06
C ALA A 77 -33.96 -3.40 7.81
N PRO A 78 -34.81 -2.76 8.63
CA PRO A 78 -36.22 -2.58 8.31
C PRO A 78 -36.42 -1.60 7.13
N PHE A 79 -35.59 -0.58 6.96
CA PHE A 79 -35.64 0.29 5.77
C PHE A 79 -34.34 1.08 5.62
N TRP A 80 -33.32 0.48 5.03
CA TRP A 80 -32.00 1.11 4.89
C TRP A 80 -32.00 2.13 3.75
N ALA A 81 -31.90 3.40 4.12
CA ALA A 81 -31.83 4.56 3.22
C ALA A 81 -31.05 5.71 3.87
N ASP A 82 -30.72 6.74 3.10
CA ASP A 82 -30.18 8.02 3.58
C ASP A 82 -31.31 8.84 4.22
N ILE A 83 -31.50 8.67 5.54
CA ILE A 83 -32.63 9.18 6.32
C ILE A 83 -32.18 10.33 7.21
N ASP A 84 -32.83 11.47 7.04
CA ASP A 84 -32.62 12.65 7.88
C ASP A 84 -33.81 12.86 8.82
N ALA A 85 -33.56 12.71 10.12
CA ALA A 85 -34.54 12.93 11.19
C ALA A 85 -34.51 14.36 11.76
N SER A 86 -33.59 15.21 11.31
CA SER A 86 -33.49 16.63 11.70
C SER A 86 -34.54 17.52 11.01
N ILE A 87 -35.09 17.05 9.89
CA ILE A 87 -36.04 17.79 9.05
C ILE A 87 -37.49 17.56 9.51
N LYS A 88 -38.26 18.67 9.64
CA LYS A 88 -39.74 18.73 9.69
C LYS A 88 -40.45 17.65 10.54
N ASN A 89 -40.30 17.72 11.86
CA ASN A 89 -41.06 16.92 12.86
C ASN A 89 -40.86 15.40 12.84
N GLY A 90 -39.93 14.85 12.05
CA GLY A 90 -39.52 13.45 12.16
C GLY A 90 -38.96 13.10 13.55
N SER A 91 -39.07 11.83 13.95
CA SER A 91 -38.49 11.32 15.19
C SER A 91 -38.11 9.85 15.08
N ILE A 92 -37.01 9.48 15.73
CA ILE A 92 -36.59 8.08 15.86
C ILE A 92 -36.54 7.76 17.34
N THR A 93 -37.40 6.84 17.78
CA THR A 93 -37.53 6.48 19.20
C THR A 93 -37.33 4.99 19.39
N TYR A 94 -36.76 4.62 20.53
CA TYR A 94 -36.55 3.22 20.86
C TYR A 94 -36.70 2.90 22.35
N LYS A 95 -36.96 1.64 22.66
CA LYS A 95 -37.00 1.11 24.03
C LYS A 95 -36.64 -0.37 24.07
N TYR A 96 -35.69 -0.71 24.92
CA TYR A 96 -35.48 -2.09 25.37
C TYR A 96 -36.21 -2.31 26.69
N THR A 97 -37.10 -3.30 26.76
CA THR A 97 -37.99 -3.48 27.92
C THR A 97 -38.35 -4.94 28.18
N LYS A 98 -38.85 -5.19 29.39
CA LYS A 98 -39.38 -6.48 29.87
C LYS A 98 -40.84 -6.34 30.34
N GLU A 99 -41.53 -5.27 29.90
CA GLU A 99 -42.93 -5.00 30.24
C GLU A 99 -43.85 -6.12 29.72
N GLU A 100 -44.63 -6.70 30.62
CA GLU A 100 -45.42 -7.92 30.36
C GLU A 100 -46.50 -7.72 29.30
N ASP A 101 -47.14 -6.54 29.23
CA ASP A 101 -48.14 -6.21 28.21
C ASP A 101 -47.54 -6.26 26.78
N LEU A 102 -46.32 -5.75 26.61
CA LEU A 102 -45.61 -5.72 25.32
C LEU A 102 -45.11 -7.12 24.93
N LEU A 103 -44.58 -7.87 25.91
CA LEU A 103 -44.16 -9.26 25.71
C LEU A 103 -45.35 -10.16 25.35
N THR A 104 -46.51 -9.95 25.98
CA THR A 104 -47.76 -10.67 25.69
C THR A 104 -48.24 -10.38 24.27
N LYS A 105 -48.31 -9.09 23.89
CA LYS A 105 -48.66 -8.70 22.51
C LYS A 105 -47.71 -9.30 21.47
N ALA A 106 -46.40 -9.29 21.75
CA ALA A 106 -45.41 -9.87 20.86
C ALA A 106 -45.54 -11.38 20.73
N LYS A 107 -45.79 -12.07 21.85
CA LYS A 107 -46.04 -13.51 21.88
C LYS A 107 -47.24 -13.89 21.02
N GLU A 108 -48.36 -13.17 21.14
CA GLU A 108 -49.57 -13.42 20.34
C GLU A 108 -49.31 -13.25 18.84
N LEU A 109 -48.53 -12.24 18.44
CA LEU A 109 -48.15 -12.03 17.04
C LEU A 109 -47.21 -13.12 16.53
N ILE A 110 -46.20 -13.52 17.31
CA ILE A 110 -45.29 -14.62 16.95
C ILE A 110 -46.07 -15.94 16.81
N GLN A 111 -47.00 -16.23 17.71
CA GLN A 111 -47.83 -17.44 17.64
C GLN A 111 -48.79 -17.44 16.45
N GLN A 112 -49.18 -16.28 15.93
CA GLN A 112 -49.94 -16.19 14.67
C GLN A 112 -49.08 -16.55 13.46
N GLY A 113 -47.80 -16.15 13.45
CA GLY A 113 -46.86 -16.49 12.36
C GLY A 113 -46.22 -17.87 12.48
N PHE A 114 -46.06 -18.36 13.71
CA PHE A 114 -45.46 -19.65 14.06
C PHE A 114 -46.37 -20.40 15.04
N PRO A 115 -47.45 -21.04 14.59
CA PRO A 115 -48.44 -21.70 15.46
C PRO A 115 -47.86 -22.80 16.36
N ASN A 116 -46.70 -23.35 15.98
CA ASN A 116 -46.00 -24.42 16.69
C ASN A 116 -45.03 -23.91 17.77
N SER A 117 -44.77 -22.60 17.84
CA SER A 117 -43.92 -21.93 18.85
C SER A 117 -44.55 -21.85 20.26
N LYS A 118 -45.37 -22.83 20.65
CA LYS A 118 -46.14 -22.83 21.92
C LYS A 118 -45.26 -22.73 23.18
N ASN A 119 -44.01 -23.19 23.08
CA ASN A 119 -43.03 -23.17 24.16
C ASN A 119 -42.20 -21.88 24.24
N PHE A 120 -42.31 -20.99 23.24
CA PHE A 120 -41.59 -19.72 23.24
C PHE A 120 -42.19 -18.76 24.29
N GLN A 121 -41.34 -18.25 25.17
CA GLN A 121 -41.73 -17.35 26.27
C GLN A 121 -40.83 -16.12 26.25
N PRO A 122 -41.26 -15.02 25.60
CA PRO A 122 -40.40 -13.87 25.40
C PRO A 122 -40.00 -13.24 26.74
N LYS A 123 -38.69 -13.03 26.94
CA LYS A 123 -38.12 -12.42 28.16
C LYS A 123 -37.73 -10.96 27.97
N SER A 124 -37.54 -10.54 26.73
CA SER A 124 -37.20 -9.16 26.40
C SER A 124 -37.66 -8.78 25.00
N ILE A 125 -37.89 -7.49 24.82
CA ILE A 125 -38.25 -6.88 23.54
C ILE A 125 -37.49 -5.56 23.34
N LEU A 126 -36.84 -5.40 22.19
CA LEU A 126 -36.31 -4.13 21.70
C LEU A 126 -37.24 -3.59 20.63
N ILE A 127 -37.73 -2.37 20.78
CA ILE A 127 -38.61 -1.70 19.81
C ILE A 127 -37.90 -0.46 19.30
N SER A 128 -37.83 -0.27 17.98
CA SER A 128 -37.26 0.91 17.32
C SER A 128 -38.23 1.44 16.27
N THR A 129 -38.57 2.73 16.34
CA THR A 129 -39.60 3.37 15.51
C THR A 129 -39.03 4.58 14.80
N TRP A 130 -39.06 4.58 13.47
CA TRP A 130 -38.81 5.74 12.62
C TRP A 130 -40.17 6.31 12.24
N LYS A 131 -40.52 7.44 12.83
CA LYS A 131 -41.82 8.08 12.65
C LYS A 131 -41.68 9.36 11.83
N ASP A 132 -42.45 9.42 10.75
CA ASP A 132 -42.52 10.56 9.84
C ASP A 132 -41.13 11.04 9.38
N VAL A 133 -40.22 10.08 9.11
CA VAL A 133 -38.83 10.40 8.72
C VAL A 133 -38.74 10.72 7.23
N HIS A 134 -37.79 11.57 6.87
CA HIS A 134 -37.59 12.06 5.51
C HIS A 134 -36.29 11.51 4.90
N SER A 135 -36.19 11.51 3.57
CA SER A 135 -34.90 11.29 2.91
C SER A 135 -34.04 12.56 3.00
N TYR A 136 -32.72 12.41 3.14
CA TYR A 136 -31.75 13.51 3.27
C TYR A 136 -31.85 14.60 2.19
N SER A 137 -32.31 14.26 0.99
CA SER A 137 -32.43 15.19 -0.15
C SER A 137 -33.87 15.64 -0.47
N ASP A 138 -34.81 15.42 0.45
CA ASP A 138 -36.25 15.48 0.16
C ASP A 138 -36.74 16.88 -0.26
N LYS A 139 -37.05 17.01 -1.56
CA LYS A 139 -37.70 18.19 -2.16
C LYS A 139 -39.23 18.07 -2.19
N ASP A 140 -39.77 16.87 -2.03
CA ASP A 140 -41.18 16.52 -2.28
C ASP A 140 -42.01 16.39 -0.99
N ASN A 141 -41.39 16.53 0.18
CA ASN A 141 -42.03 16.43 1.49
C ASN A 141 -42.65 15.04 1.74
N LYS A 142 -42.04 13.99 1.18
CA LYS A 142 -42.44 12.59 1.32
C LYS A 142 -41.86 12.02 2.61
N LYS A 143 -42.66 11.24 3.34
CA LYS A 143 -42.27 10.68 4.63
C LYS A 143 -42.57 9.20 4.77
N ASN A 144 -41.72 8.51 5.51
CA ASN A 144 -41.87 7.09 5.84
C ASN A 144 -42.08 6.91 7.34
N THR A 145 -42.98 5.98 7.71
CA THR A 145 -43.18 5.55 9.10
C THR A 145 -43.13 4.02 9.19
N PHE A 146 -42.15 3.51 9.95
CA PHE A 146 -41.91 2.07 10.13
C PHE A 146 -41.32 1.76 11.51
N GLN A 147 -41.51 0.51 11.96
CA GLN A 147 -41.07 0.01 13.26
C GLN A 147 -40.49 -1.40 13.13
N VAL A 148 -39.43 -1.69 13.89
CA VAL A 148 -38.94 -3.05 14.13
C VAL A 148 -39.03 -3.39 15.60
N ALA A 149 -39.46 -4.62 15.89
CA ALA A 149 -39.39 -5.22 17.21
C ALA A 149 -38.55 -6.51 17.18
N ILE A 150 -37.54 -6.61 18.04
CA ILE A 150 -36.71 -7.81 18.22
C ILE A 150 -37.07 -8.44 19.56
N ILE A 151 -37.47 -9.70 19.55
CA ILE A 151 -38.04 -10.40 20.70
C ILE A 151 -37.24 -11.67 20.97
N SER A 152 -36.75 -11.83 22.20
CA SER A 152 -35.93 -12.98 22.57
C SER A 152 -36.27 -13.53 23.95
N ASP A 153 -36.17 -14.85 24.08
CA ASP A 153 -36.21 -15.58 25.35
C ASP A 153 -34.80 -16.01 25.84
N GLY A 154 -33.76 -15.63 25.09
CA GLY A 154 -32.36 -16.01 25.30
C GLY A 154 -31.96 -17.34 24.64
N VAL A 155 -32.87 -17.99 23.90
CA VAL A 155 -32.63 -19.21 23.11
C VAL A 155 -33.05 -18.99 21.66
N GLN A 156 -34.26 -18.50 21.44
CA GLN A 156 -34.77 -18.10 20.13
C GLN A 156 -34.92 -16.57 20.06
N THR A 157 -34.73 -16.03 18.87
CA THR A 157 -34.93 -14.60 18.59
C THR A 157 -35.80 -14.43 17.36
N TYR A 158 -36.85 -13.62 17.49
CA TYR A 158 -37.75 -13.25 16.42
C TYR A 158 -37.61 -11.76 16.09
N SER A 159 -37.83 -11.40 14.83
CA SER A 159 -37.93 -10.02 14.36
C SER A 159 -39.31 -9.78 13.76
N ILE A 160 -39.92 -8.64 14.09
CA ILE A 160 -41.18 -8.17 13.53
C ILE A 160 -40.97 -6.80 12.88
N PHE A 161 -41.17 -6.69 11.58
CA PHE A 161 -41.20 -5.41 10.86
C PHE A 161 -42.65 -4.95 10.68
N MET A 162 -42.93 -3.67 10.94
CA MET A 162 -44.24 -3.04 10.79
C MET A 162 -44.13 -1.76 9.96
N TYR A 163 -44.91 -1.64 8.88
CA TYR A 163 -44.85 -0.53 7.94
C TYR A 163 -46.20 0.18 7.84
N ALA A 164 -46.29 1.43 8.31
CA ALA A 164 -47.51 2.23 8.23
C ALA A 164 -47.67 2.89 6.85
N LYS A 165 -46.74 3.75 6.43
CA LYS A 165 -46.75 4.37 5.10
C LYS A 165 -45.33 4.56 4.60
N LEU A 166 -45.10 4.18 3.35
CA LEU A 166 -43.85 4.40 2.62
C LEU A 166 -44.14 5.27 1.40
N GLU A 167 -43.66 6.51 1.42
CA GLU A 167 -43.86 7.51 0.38
C GLU A 167 -42.60 7.77 -0.46
N PHE A 168 -41.40 7.51 0.09
CA PHE A 168 -40.14 7.51 -0.66
C PHE A 168 -39.50 6.13 -0.68
N ILE A 169 -38.81 5.84 -1.77
CA ILE A 169 -38.20 4.53 -2.08
C ILE A 169 -36.69 4.62 -2.33
N SER A 170 -36.16 5.83 -2.48
CA SER A 170 -34.76 6.03 -2.82
C SER A 170 -33.89 6.04 -1.56
N ALA A 171 -32.67 5.56 -1.74
CA ALA A 171 -31.59 5.64 -0.77
C ALA A 171 -30.65 6.83 -1.04
N TYR A 172 -30.85 7.62 -2.12
CA TYR A 172 -30.12 8.87 -2.44
C TYR A 172 -30.84 9.69 -3.55
N SER A 173 -30.69 11.03 -3.62
CA SER A 173 -31.10 11.91 -4.76
C SER A 173 -30.40 13.33 -4.75
N PRO A 174 -30.33 14.16 -5.83
CA PRO A 174 -29.14 14.39 -6.71
C PRO A 174 -28.73 15.90 -6.89
N THR A 175 -27.65 16.39 -7.54
CA THR A 175 -26.38 15.94 -8.16
C THR A 175 -25.53 17.18 -8.58
N LYS A 176 -24.22 17.00 -8.83
CA LYS A 176 -23.46 17.73 -9.88
C LYS A 176 -22.75 16.81 -10.91
N LEU A 177 -22.95 15.48 -10.84
CA LEU A 177 -22.16 14.49 -11.59
C LEU A 177 -22.94 13.35 -12.27
N GLY A 178 -24.28 13.41 -12.37
CA GLY A 178 -25.06 12.52 -13.25
C GLY A 178 -25.01 11.01 -12.98
N ARG A 179 -25.01 10.56 -11.71
CA ARG A 179 -25.25 9.14 -11.36
C ARG A 179 -26.71 8.92 -10.94
N GLU A 180 -27.30 7.81 -11.40
CA GLU A 180 -28.70 7.41 -11.14
C GLU A 180 -28.98 7.05 -9.67
N ASP A 181 -30.24 7.27 -9.25
CA ASP A 181 -30.76 7.02 -7.90
C ASP A 181 -30.67 5.52 -7.50
N ARG A 182 -30.49 5.27 -6.20
CA ARG A 182 -30.51 3.92 -5.59
C ARG A 182 -31.82 3.70 -4.85
N TYR A 183 -32.31 2.46 -4.78
CA TYR A 183 -33.48 2.09 -3.97
C TYR A 183 -33.06 1.68 -2.55
N ALA A 184 -33.93 1.90 -1.58
CA ALA A 184 -33.75 1.45 -0.20
C ALA A 184 -33.74 -0.08 -0.11
N GLU A 185 -33.10 -0.61 0.93
CA GLU A 185 -32.97 -2.05 1.15
C GLU A 185 -33.55 -2.52 2.48
N VAL A 186 -34.08 -3.74 2.48
CA VAL A 186 -34.75 -4.32 3.64
C VAL A 186 -34.34 -5.77 3.79
N GLY A 187 -33.89 -6.15 4.98
CA GLY A 187 -33.41 -7.51 5.22
C GLY A 187 -32.51 -7.68 6.43
N PHE A 188 -31.76 -8.77 6.39
CA PHE A 188 -30.92 -9.28 7.47
C PHE A 188 -29.60 -9.77 6.88
N THR A 189 -28.49 -9.56 7.58
CA THR A 189 -27.19 -10.16 7.23
C THR A 189 -26.33 -10.30 8.48
N ASP A 190 -25.53 -11.37 8.58
CA ASP A 190 -24.48 -11.49 9.60
C ASP A 190 -23.13 -10.88 9.15
N GLY A 191 -23.11 -10.27 7.96
CA GLY A 191 -21.90 -9.77 7.31
C GLY A 191 -21.31 -10.74 6.28
N THR A 192 -21.88 -11.94 6.12
CA THR A 192 -21.50 -12.91 5.08
C THR A 192 -22.55 -12.98 3.96
N PRO A 193 -22.13 -13.11 2.69
CA PRO A 193 -23.07 -13.29 1.57
C PRO A 193 -23.95 -14.53 1.70
N GLN A 194 -23.44 -15.59 2.35
CA GLN A 194 -24.14 -16.87 2.54
C GLN A 194 -25.30 -16.79 3.54
N GLN A 195 -25.26 -15.82 4.46
CA GLN A 195 -26.25 -15.62 5.52
C GLN A 195 -26.91 -14.23 5.40
N THR A 196 -27.26 -13.86 4.18
CA THR A 196 -28.02 -12.64 3.87
C THR A 196 -29.42 -13.00 3.39
N THR A 197 -30.45 -12.37 3.96
CA THR A 197 -31.85 -12.54 3.59
C THR A 197 -32.46 -11.18 3.31
N VAL A 198 -32.93 -10.94 2.09
CA VAL A 198 -33.62 -9.70 1.70
C VAL A 198 -35.13 -9.91 1.64
N LEU A 199 -35.90 -8.88 1.98
CA LEU A 199 -37.37 -8.91 1.90
C LEU A 199 -37.86 -8.64 0.46
N PRO A 200 -39.09 -9.04 0.11
CA PRO A 200 -39.68 -8.78 -1.20
C PRO A 200 -39.66 -7.29 -1.55
N GLY A 201 -39.20 -6.96 -2.76
CA GLY A 201 -39.11 -5.58 -3.25
C GLY A 201 -37.91 -4.78 -2.74
N SER A 202 -37.08 -5.32 -1.83
CA SER A 202 -35.81 -4.69 -1.41
C SER A 202 -34.91 -4.37 -2.60
N GLY A 203 -34.34 -3.16 -2.64
CA GLY A 203 -33.47 -2.73 -3.74
C GLY A 203 -34.19 -2.40 -5.05
N GLY A 204 -35.52 -2.24 -5.03
CA GLY A 204 -36.34 -1.89 -6.19
C GLY A 204 -37.57 -1.04 -5.84
N GLU A 205 -38.32 -0.60 -6.86
CA GLU A 205 -39.55 0.21 -6.68
C GLU A 205 -40.65 -0.51 -5.91
N ALA A 206 -40.67 -1.85 -5.98
CA ALA A 206 -41.64 -2.69 -5.30
C ALA A 206 -41.54 -2.63 -3.76
N ILE A 207 -40.52 -1.99 -3.19
CA ILE A 207 -40.35 -1.81 -1.75
C ILE A 207 -41.56 -1.13 -1.07
N VAL A 208 -42.33 -0.30 -1.80
CA VAL A 208 -43.58 0.31 -1.29
C VAL A 208 -44.65 -0.71 -0.93
N ASN A 209 -44.58 -1.92 -1.50
CA ASN A 209 -45.56 -2.97 -1.25
C ASN A 209 -45.38 -3.61 0.13
N LEU A 210 -44.24 -3.40 0.81
CA LEU A 210 -44.03 -3.86 2.18
C LEU A 210 -45.08 -3.33 3.16
N ALA A 211 -45.67 -2.16 2.89
CA ALA A 211 -46.76 -1.57 3.67
C ALA A 211 -48.14 -2.18 3.36
N LYS A 212 -48.28 -2.95 2.27
CA LYS A 212 -49.54 -3.53 1.79
C LYS A 212 -49.57 -5.06 1.90
N GLU A 213 -48.41 -5.69 1.87
CA GLU A 213 -48.21 -7.15 1.91
C GLU A 213 -47.73 -7.62 3.28
N SER A 214 -47.72 -8.94 3.48
CA SER A 214 -47.37 -9.58 4.76
C SER A 214 -47.17 -11.09 4.60
N ASN A 215 -46.25 -11.66 5.38
CA ASN A 215 -46.08 -13.11 5.50
C ASN A 215 -46.98 -13.78 6.56
N ILE A 216 -47.85 -13.01 7.22
CA ILE A 216 -48.85 -13.52 8.19
C ILE A 216 -50.29 -13.08 7.84
N GLY A 217 -50.50 -12.54 6.64
CA GLY A 217 -51.81 -12.06 6.19
C GLY A 217 -52.29 -10.78 6.89
N LYS A 218 -51.42 -10.05 7.61
CA LYS A 218 -51.73 -8.74 8.21
C LYS A 218 -50.95 -7.65 7.48
N PRO A 219 -51.57 -6.86 6.59
CA PRO A 219 -50.89 -5.87 5.75
C PRO A 219 -49.88 -5.02 6.52
N GLY A 220 -48.64 -4.94 6.03
CA GLY A 220 -47.59 -4.16 6.66
C GLY A 220 -46.81 -4.89 7.77
N VAL A 221 -47.17 -6.14 8.13
CA VAL A 221 -46.52 -6.89 9.22
C VAL A 221 -45.74 -8.08 8.68
N TRP A 222 -44.46 -8.18 9.05
CA TRP A 222 -43.57 -9.25 8.62
C TRP A 222 -42.85 -9.88 9.82
N ILE A 223 -42.95 -11.20 10.00
CA ILE A 223 -42.36 -11.91 11.14
C ILE A 223 -41.35 -12.95 10.68
N TYR A 224 -40.17 -12.98 11.30
CA TYR A 224 -39.10 -13.93 11.01
C TYR A 224 -38.49 -14.50 12.30
N LEU A 225 -38.15 -15.78 12.30
CA LEU A 225 -37.22 -16.36 13.28
C LEU A 225 -35.80 -16.10 12.78
N ILE A 226 -35.03 -15.30 13.52
CA ILE A 226 -33.73 -14.78 13.10
C ILE A 226 -32.55 -15.38 13.88
N GLY A 227 -32.80 -16.22 14.88
CA GLY A 227 -31.76 -16.97 15.57
C GLY A 227 -32.32 -18.05 16.49
N ASP A 228 -31.60 -19.17 16.59
CA ASP A 228 -31.87 -20.24 17.55
C ASP A 228 -30.56 -20.85 18.07
N ARG A 229 -30.30 -20.69 19.38
CA ARG A 229 -29.11 -21.21 20.06
C ARG A 229 -28.96 -22.72 19.96
N ARG A 230 -30.04 -23.47 19.75
CA ARG A 230 -30.00 -24.94 19.61
C ARG A 230 -29.38 -25.40 18.30
N HIS A 231 -29.31 -24.51 17.30
CA HIS A 231 -28.83 -24.80 15.94
C HIS A 231 -27.61 -23.95 15.56
N TYR A 232 -26.77 -23.61 16.54
CA TYR A 232 -25.60 -22.76 16.39
C TYR A 232 -24.65 -23.27 15.28
N GLY A 233 -24.29 -22.39 14.34
CA GLY A 233 -23.42 -22.70 13.19
C GLY A 233 -24.10 -23.31 11.96
N ARG A 234 -25.40 -23.64 12.01
CA ARG A 234 -26.17 -24.17 10.86
C ARG A 234 -27.54 -23.51 10.65
N PHE A 235 -27.84 -22.46 11.41
CA PHE A 235 -29.12 -21.76 11.37
C PHE A 235 -29.29 -20.90 10.11
N ARG A 236 -30.53 -20.80 9.60
CA ARG A 236 -30.97 -19.87 8.54
C ARG A 236 -32.25 -19.17 8.99
N ILE A 237 -32.45 -17.94 8.52
CA ILE A 237 -33.65 -17.15 8.83
C ILE A 237 -34.90 -17.82 8.27
N LEU A 238 -35.94 -17.97 9.10
CA LEU A 238 -37.19 -18.61 8.70
C LEU A 238 -38.32 -17.57 8.65
N PRO A 239 -39.07 -17.46 7.54
CA PRO A 239 -40.29 -16.67 7.48
C PRO A 239 -41.43 -17.37 8.22
N ALA A 240 -42.43 -16.60 8.67
CA ALA A 240 -43.66 -17.15 9.22
C ALA A 240 -44.33 -18.17 8.25
N GLY A 241 -44.92 -19.23 8.81
CA GLY A 241 -45.58 -20.30 8.06
C GLY A 241 -44.68 -21.48 7.65
N SER A 242 -43.37 -21.46 7.94
CA SER A 242 -42.50 -22.64 7.78
C SER A 242 -42.73 -23.65 8.91
N ASP A 243 -42.90 -24.94 8.60
CA ASP A 243 -43.05 -26.00 9.62
C ASP A 243 -41.79 -26.11 10.50
N ASP A 244 -41.99 -26.07 11.82
CA ASP A 244 -40.95 -26.19 12.88
C ASP A 244 -40.27 -27.59 12.92
N ASP A 245 -40.38 -28.42 11.87
CA ASP A 245 -39.80 -29.76 11.83
C ASP A 245 -38.31 -29.70 11.43
N TYR A 246 -37.48 -29.47 12.45
CA TYR A 246 -36.02 -29.34 12.36
C TYR A 246 -35.29 -30.62 11.85
N GLU A 247 -35.97 -31.77 11.71
CA GLU A 247 -35.37 -33.05 11.30
C GLU A 247 -35.45 -33.39 9.80
N GLN A 248 -36.28 -32.72 8.99
CA GLN A 248 -36.23 -32.91 7.53
C GLN A 248 -35.11 -32.12 6.84
N ALA A 249 -34.41 -31.25 7.59
CA ALA A 249 -33.36 -30.39 7.07
C ALA A 249 -31.92 -30.90 7.29
N PHE A 250 -31.72 -31.94 8.12
CA PHE A 250 -30.38 -32.49 8.41
C PHE A 250 -30.43 -33.99 8.78
N GLY A 251 -30.00 -34.88 7.89
CA GLY A 251 -29.79 -36.31 8.18
C GLY A 251 -28.58 -36.60 9.11
N PRO A 252 -28.49 -37.80 9.70
CA PRO A 252 -27.63 -38.09 10.86
C PRO A 252 -26.15 -38.35 10.51
N VAL A 253 -25.30 -38.19 11.53
CA VAL A 253 -23.83 -38.36 11.49
C VAL A 253 -23.43 -39.80 11.81
N GLU A 254 -22.59 -40.43 10.97
CA GLU A 254 -21.50 -41.35 11.37
C GLU A 254 -20.37 -41.37 10.30
N PRO A 255 -19.06 -41.47 10.69
CA PRO A 255 -17.91 -41.58 9.78
C PRO A 255 -17.33 -43.02 9.76
N PRO A 256 -16.28 -43.34 8.97
CA PRO A 256 -15.80 -42.78 7.71
C PRO A 256 -15.84 -43.86 6.57
N TYR A 257 -15.48 -43.46 5.35
CA TYR A 257 -15.32 -44.27 4.13
C TYR A 257 -16.54 -44.38 3.18
N SER A 258 -16.16 -44.35 1.89
CA SER A 258 -16.93 -44.59 0.68
C SER A 258 -17.67 -43.40 0.07
N SER A 259 -17.02 -42.87 -0.96
CA SER A 259 -17.58 -42.45 -2.24
C SER A 259 -19.04 -42.85 -2.49
N ASN A 260 -19.82 -41.86 -2.95
CA ASN A 260 -21.20 -41.92 -3.48
C ASN A 260 -22.30 -41.38 -2.55
N MET A 261 -22.27 -40.08 -2.24
CA MET A 261 -23.53 -39.35 -1.97
C MET A 261 -23.47 -37.81 -2.17
N PHE A 262 -22.46 -37.28 -2.88
CA PHE A 262 -22.35 -35.83 -3.15
C PHE A 262 -23.06 -35.37 -4.45
N GLN A 263 -23.92 -36.20 -5.05
CA GLN A 263 -24.69 -35.86 -6.26
C GLN A 263 -26.21 -35.66 -6.06
N GLN A 264 -26.77 -35.83 -4.86
CA GLN A 264 -28.25 -35.84 -4.72
C GLN A 264 -28.91 -34.64 -4.01
N GLU A 265 -28.20 -33.81 -3.23
CA GLU A 265 -28.85 -32.65 -2.57
C GLU A 265 -28.65 -31.30 -3.26
N ARG A 266 -27.89 -31.25 -4.36
CA ARG A 266 -27.84 -30.07 -5.26
C ARG A 266 -28.91 -30.08 -6.36
N HIS A 267 -29.70 -31.16 -6.47
CA HIS A 267 -30.75 -31.28 -7.49
C HIS A 267 -32.12 -30.71 -7.05
N ASN A 268 -32.35 -30.46 -5.75
CA ASN A 268 -33.67 -30.05 -5.26
C ASN A 268 -33.92 -28.54 -5.19
N PHE A 269 -32.88 -27.69 -5.31
CA PHE A 269 -33.07 -26.23 -5.34
C PHE A 269 -33.47 -25.69 -6.72
N TYR A 270 -33.29 -26.50 -7.79
CA TYR A 270 -33.70 -26.15 -9.16
C TYR A 270 -35.02 -26.79 -9.61
N HIS A 271 -35.67 -27.60 -8.76
CA HIS A 271 -36.92 -28.31 -9.10
C HIS A 271 -38.20 -27.81 -8.40
N GLN A 272 -38.13 -26.86 -7.46
CA GLN A 272 -39.33 -26.39 -6.73
C GLN A 272 -40.17 -25.30 -7.43
N HIS A 273 -39.83 -24.91 -8.67
CA HIS A 273 -40.69 -24.02 -9.48
C HIS A 273 -41.19 -24.64 -10.80
N ALA A 274 -41.16 -25.97 -10.91
CA ALA A 274 -41.72 -26.65 -12.08
C ALA A 274 -42.58 -27.87 -11.72
N THR A 275 -43.48 -27.78 -10.74
CA THR A 275 -44.64 -28.69 -10.62
C THR A 275 -45.67 -28.20 -9.58
N SER A 276 -46.42 -27.15 -9.89
CA SER A 276 -47.85 -27.08 -9.56
C SER A 276 -48.48 -25.88 -10.26
N LEU A 277 -49.06 -26.11 -11.43
CA LEU A 277 -50.22 -25.36 -11.93
C LEU A 277 -50.81 -26.16 -13.09
N SER A 278 -51.82 -26.95 -12.75
CA SER A 278 -52.78 -27.50 -13.70
C SER A 278 -53.47 -26.34 -14.44
N THR A 279 -53.39 -26.37 -15.76
CA THR A 279 -54.38 -25.85 -16.72
C THR A 279 -55.07 -24.55 -16.34
N THR A 280 -54.48 -23.42 -16.70
CA THR A 280 -55.25 -22.25 -17.16
C THR A 280 -54.40 -21.48 -18.17
N THR A 281 -54.93 -21.37 -19.38
CA THR A 281 -54.39 -20.61 -20.51
C THR A 281 -54.23 -19.14 -20.16
N ILE A 282 -52.99 -18.62 -20.22
CA ILE A 282 -52.67 -17.19 -20.15
C ILE A 282 -51.96 -16.79 -21.48
N PRO A 283 -52.18 -15.58 -22.03
CA PRO A 283 -51.78 -15.19 -23.39
C PRO A 283 -50.26 -14.99 -23.58
N PRO A 284 -49.74 -14.94 -24.83
CA PRO A 284 -48.32 -15.07 -25.14
C PRO A 284 -47.39 -13.87 -24.85
N ASP A 285 -47.87 -12.77 -24.26
CA ASP A 285 -47.14 -11.48 -24.31
C ASP A 285 -46.60 -10.94 -22.97
N ALA A 286 -46.45 -11.75 -21.91
CA ALA A 286 -45.85 -11.29 -20.65
C ALA A 286 -44.92 -12.33 -20.02
N VAL A 287 -43.64 -12.28 -20.38
CA VAL A 287 -42.55 -12.95 -19.64
C VAL A 287 -41.64 -11.85 -19.10
N GLU A 288 -41.68 -11.59 -17.79
CA GLU A 288 -40.91 -10.52 -17.15
C GLU A 288 -39.42 -10.89 -16.98
N CYS A 289 -38.55 -10.16 -17.67
CA CYS A 289 -37.08 -10.29 -17.66
C CYS A 289 -36.39 -9.63 -16.46
N GLN A 290 -36.82 -9.90 -15.22
CA GLN A 290 -36.31 -9.18 -14.03
C GLN A 290 -34.93 -9.63 -13.51
N THR A 291 -34.35 -10.73 -14.01
CA THR A 291 -33.11 -11.32 -13.46
C THR A 291 -31.82 -11.01 -14.22
N CYS A 292 -31.89 -10.37 -15.40
CA CYS A 292 -30.70 -10.04 -16.18
C CYS A 292 -29.89 -8.88 -15.58
N SER A 293 -28.57 -8.88 -15.78
CA SER A 293 -27.73 -7.71 -15.48
C SER A 293 -28.21 -6.48 -16.24
N ARG A 294 -28.04 -5.29 -15.66
CA ARG A 294 -28.35 -4.01 -16.35
C ARG A 294 -27.52 -3.81 -17.64
N ASN A 295 -26.35 -4.45 -17.70
CA ASN A 295 -25.50 -4.45 -18.89
C ASN A 295 -25.80 -5.64 -19.81
N ALA A 296 -26.97 -6.27 -19.69
CA ALA A 296 -27.41 -7.38 -20.52
C ALA A 296 -28.75 -7.08 -21.21
N GLN A 297 -28.91 -7.67 -22.38
CA GLN A 297 -30.17 -7.76 -23.09
C GLN A 297 -30.88 -9.06 -22.73
N CYS A 298 -32.19 -8.97 -22.50
CA CYS A 298 -33.04 -10.14 -22.37
C CYS A 298 -33.46 -10.66 -23.75
N GLU A 299 -33.29 -11.97 -23.96
CA GLU A 299 -33.66 -12.66 -25.19
C GLU A 299 -34.78 -13.64 -24.89
N ASN A 300 -35.99 -13.34 -25.40
CA ASN A 300 -37.15 -14.20 -25.26
C ASN A 300 -37.06 -15.38 -26.24
N GLN A 301 -37.20 -16.60 -25.73
CA GLN A 301 -37.07 -17.86 -26.47
C GLN A 301 -38.42 -18.59 -26.61
N GLY A 302 -39.54 -17.89 -26.40
CA GLY A 302 -40.91 -18.41 -26.55
C GLY A 302 -41.44 -19.20 -25.35
N ASN A 303 -40.58 -19.98 -24.67
CA ASN A 303 -40.91 -20.75 -23.46
C ASN A 303 -40.16 -20.25 -22.20
N GLY A 304 -39.59 -19.05 -22.27
CA GLY A 304 -38.81 -18.39 -21.22
C GLY A 304 -37.76 -17.44 -21.82
N TYR A 305 -36.82 -16.94 -21.02
CA TYR A 305 -35.81 -15.98 -21.48
C TYR A 305 -34.37 -16.33 -21.06
N CYS A 306 -33.39 -15.82 -21.81
CA CYS A 306 -31.97 -15.84 -21.43
C CYS A 306 -31.39 -14.42 -21.43
N CYS A 307 -30.31 -14.21 -20.70
CA CYS A 307 -29.61 -12.93 -20.63
C CYS A 307 -28.33 -12.97 -21.47
N ARG A 308 -28.07 -11.91 -22.24
CA ARG A 308 -26.84 -11.75 -23.04
C ARG A 308 -26.20 -10.41 -22.75
N CYS A 309 -24.92 -10.37 -22.38
CA CYS A 309 -24.24 -9.10 -22.14
C CYS A 309 -24.20 -8.22 -23.40
N LEU A 310 -24.43 -6.92 -23.23
CA LEU A 310 -24.29 -5.91 -24.26
C LEU A 310 -22.82 -5.54 -24.42
N PHE A 311 -22.35 -5.32 -25.66
CA PHE A 311 -21.00 -4.82 -25.89
C PHE A 311 -20.82 -3.43 -25.23
N PRO A 312 -19.70 -3.12 -24.55
CA PRO A 312 -18.43 -3.86 -24.46
C PRO A 312 -18.31 -4.81 -23.24
N TYR A 313 -19.41 -5.30 -22.70
CA TYR A 313 -19.43 -6.19 -21.55
C TYR A 313 -19.43 -7.67 -21.97
N LEU A 314 -18.76 -8.50 -21.19
CA LEU A 314 -18.63 -9.95 -21.33
C LEU A 314 -19.13 -10.65 -20.06
N GLY A 315 -19.71 -11.85 -20.21
CA GLY A 315 -20.19 -12.65 -19.08
C GLY A 315 -21.49 -13.40 -19.39
N SER A 316 -22.02 -14.09 -18.38
CA SER A 316 -23.19 -14.97 -18.51
C SER A 316 -24.50 -14.27 -18.87
N GLY A 317 -24.54 -12.93 -18.82
CA GLY A 317 -25.75 -12.12 -18.94
C GLY A 317 -26.44 -11.86 -17.61
N LEU A 318 -26.27 -12.74 -16.62
CA LEU A 318 -26.62 -12.46 -15.22
C LEU A 318 -25.55 -11.61 -14.54
N ARG A 319 -24.29 -11.81 -14.95
CA ARG A 319 -23.15 -10.99 -14.57
C ARG A 319 -22.44 -10.53 -15.85
N CYS A 320 -22.26 -9.22 -15.97
CA CYS A 320 -21.71 -8.60 -17.16
C CYS A 320 -20.65 -7.58 -16.74
N GLU A 321 -19.41 -7.90 -17.06
CA GLU A 321 -18.23 -7.15 -16.70
C GLU A 321 -17.58 -6.59 -17.95
N ARG A 322 -16.91 -5.44 -17.84
CA ARG A 322 -16.29 -4.82 -19.02
C ARG A 322 -15.15 -5.69 -19.56
N ALA A 323 -14.87 -5.70 -20.85
CA ALA A 323 -13.71 -6.44 -21.37
C ALA A 323 -12.40 -5.71 -21.03
N GLU A 324 -11.91 -5.82 -19.78
CA GLU A 324 -10.67 -5.20 -19.28
C GLU A 324 -9.73 -6.26 -18.69
N ASN A 325 -8.47 -5.89 -18.40
CA ASN A 325 -7.52 -6.82 -17.78
C ASN A 325 -7.82 -6.96 -16.28
N TYR A 326 -7.81 -8.20 -15.78
CA TYR A 326 -8.26 -8.49 -14.43
C TYR A 326 -7.16 -9.10 -13.56
N PRO A 327 -6.93 -8.58 -12.34
CA PRO A 327 -6.23 -9.32 -11.31
C PRO A 327 -7.04 -10.54 -10.84
N VAL A 328 -6.33 -11.61 -10.53
CA VAL A 328 -6.84 -12.84 -9.91
C VAL A 328 -6.28 -12.93 -8.50
N VAL A 329 -7.12 -13.22 -7.52
CA VAL A 329 -6.70 -13.41 -6.13
C VAL A 329 -7.36 -14.65 -5.55
N GLY A 330 -6.58 -15.47 -4.86
CA GLY A 330 -7.09 -16.68 -4.24
C GLY A 330 -6.27 -17.21 -3.09
N LYS A 331 -6.91 -18.03 -2.25
CA LYS A 331 -6.23 -18.78 -1.18
C LYS A 331 -6.13 -20.25 -1.55
N ILE A 332 -4.99 -20.85 -1.27
CA ILE A 332 -4.73 -22.28 -1.46
C ILE A 332 -4.50 -22.92 -0.10
N ASN A 333 -5.42 -23.81 0.27
CA ASN A 333 -5.39 -24.52 1.54
C ASN A 333 -5.37 -26.04 1.32
N GLY A 334 -4.72 -26.79 2.20
CA GLY A 334 -4.85 -28.24 2.25
C GLY A 334 -3.54 -28.94 2.60
N THR A 335 -3.31 -30.14 2.07
CA THR A 335 -2.11 -30.94 2.39
C THR A 335 -1.45 -31.57 1.16
N ILE A 336 -0.14 -31.38 1.00
CA ILE A 336 0.68 -32.06 -0.02
C ILE A 336 1.83 -32.78 0.66
N ASN A 337 2.04 -34.06 0.32
CA ASN A 337 3.07 -34.91 0.90
C ASN A 337 2.99 -34.96 2.45
N GLY A 338 1.79 -34.88 3.01
CA GLY A 338 1.56 -34.87 4.46
C GLY A 338 1.82 -33.52 5.16
N HIS A 339 2.23 -32.48 4.43
CA HIS A 339 2.45 -31.14 4.98
C HIS A 339 1.30 -30.20 4.63
N LYS A 340 0.91 -29.35 5.60
CA LYS A 340 -0.12 -28.33 5.40
C LYS A 340 0.40 -27.21 4.48
N ILE A 341 -0.39 -26.86 3.48
CA ILE A 341 -0.19 -25.70 2.60
C ILE A 341 -1.16 -24.59 3.00
N ASP A 342 -0.62 -23.38 3.13
CA ASP A 342 -1.32 -22.11 3.35
C ASP A 342 -0.62 -21.06 2.47
N SER A 343 -0.94 -21.10 1.18
CA SER A 343 -0.29 -20.29 0.15
C SER A 343 -1.31 -19.40 -0.55
N GLU A 344 -0.84 -18.31 -1.15
CA GLU A 344 -1.71 -17.37 -1.85
C GLU A 344 -1.48 -17.43 -3.35
N LEU A 345 -2.57 -17.43 -4.11
CA LEU A 345 -2.58 -17.27 -5.55
C LEU A 345 -2.82 -15.80 -5.89
N GLN A 346 -1.93 -15.21 -6.67
CA GLN A 346 -2.19 -13.93 -7.32
C GLN A 346 -1.86 -14.05 -8.80
N GLY A 347 -2.65 -13.40 -9.64
CA GLY A 347 -2.43 -13.43 -11.09
C GLY A 347 -2.98 -12.21 -11.80
N TYR A 348 -2.71 -12.12 -13.09
CA TYR A 348 -3.17 -11.07 -13.97
C TYR A 348 -3.50 -11.64 -15.34
N ILE A 349 -4.68 -11.28 -15.85
CA ILE A 349 -5.23 -11.78 -17.12
C ILE A 349 -5.25 -10.65 -18.16
N TYR A 350 -4.75 -10.94 -19.35
CA TYR A 350 -4.87 -10.08 -20.53
C TYR A 350 -5.89 -10.67 -21.51
N ILE A 351 -7.08 -10.08 -21.57
CA ILE A 351 -8.22 -10.65 -22.32
C ILE A 351 -8.00 -10.62 -23.84
N GLU A 352 -7.27 -9.62 -24.36
CA GLU A 352 -7.15 -9.39 -25.81
C GLU A 352 -6.46 -10.54 -26.56
N ASP A 353 -5.49 -11.18 -25.92
CA ASP A 353 -4.63 -12.22 -26.51
C ASP A 353 -4.53 -13.51 -25.67
N GLY A 354 -5.26 -13.59 -24.54
CA GLY A 354 -5.35 -14.80 -23.72
C GLY A 354 -4.09 -15.07 -22.90
N ARG A 355 -3.22 -14.07 -22.70
CA ARG A 355 -2.05 -14.17 -21.81
C ARG A 355 -2.47 -14.17 -20.35
N ILE A 356 -1.93 -15.13 -19.61
CA ILE A 356 -2.23 -15.31 -18.19
C ILE A 356 -0.91 -15.43 -17.42
N HIS A 357 -0.75 -14.57 -16.41
CA HIS A 357 0.35 -14.62 -15.46
C HIS A 357 -0.21 -15.01 -14.09
N ASN A 358 0.25 -16.11 -13.51
CA ASN A 358 -0.12 -16.52 -12.16
C ASN A 358 1.12 -16.66 -11.30
N SER A 359 0.98 -16.49 -10.00
CA SER A 359 2.06 -16.55 -9.03
C SER A 359 1.54 -17.13 -7.72
N LEU A 360 2.29 -18.09 -7.20
CA LEU A 360 2.07 -18.70 -5.90
C LEU A 360 3.05 -18.07 -4.90
N TYR A 361 2.50 -17.52 -3.82
CA TYR A 361 3.22 -16.81 -2.76
C TYR A 361 3.21 -17.59 -1.45
N ASN A 362 4.12 -17.22 -0.55
CA ASN A 362 4.32 -17.85 0.75
C ASN A 362 4.68 -19.34 0.60
N ILE A 363 5.62 -19.65 -0.29
CA ILE A 363 6.10 -21.03 -0.52
C ILE A 363 7.39 -21.27 0.26
N PRO A 364 7.38 -22.11 1.30
CA PRO A 364 8.61 -22.40 2.03
C PRO A 364 9.68 -23.06 1.15
N LEU A 365 10.96 -22.78 1.42
CA LEU A 365 12.13 -23.23 0.62
C LEU A 365 12.22 -24.75 0.39
N ILE A 366 11.54 -25.56 1.22
CA ILE A 366 11.50 -27.02 1.12
C ILE A 366 10.52 -27.55 0.06
N TYR A 367 9.77 -26.68 -0.62
CA TYR A 367 8.66 -27.03 -1.52
C TYR A 367 8.94 -26.73 -3.00
N SER A 368 10.16 -27.02 -3.47
CA SER A 368 10.53 -26.89 -4.89
C SER A 368 9.63 -27.70 -5.83
N ASN A 369 9.02 -28.77 -5.33
CA ASN A 369 8.11 -29.65 -6.06
C ASN A 369 6.74 -29.02 -6.38
N LEU A 370 6.35 -27.89 -5.75
CA LEU A 370 5.11 -27.16 -6.06
C LEU A 370 5.11 -26.53 -7.46
N GLN A 371 6.26 -26.48 -8.14
CA GLN A 371 6.32 -26.11 -9.57
C GLN A 371 5.50 -27.07 -10.44
N GLN A 372 5.17 -28.27 -9.95
CA GLN A 372 4.32 -29.26 -10.62
C GLN A 372 2.80 -28.95 -10.54
N LEU A 373 2.38 -27.89 -9.82
CA LEU A 373 0.97 -27.52 -9.64
C LEU A 373 0.35 -26.73 -10.81
N ILE A 374 0.92 -26.84 -12.02
CA ILE A 374 0.40 -26.17 -13.23
C ILE A 374 -1.08 -26.42 -13.49
N PRO A 375 -1.62 -27.63 -13.28
CA PRO A 375 -3.04 -27.91 -13.49
C PRO A 375 -4.01 -27.07 -12.65
N LEU A 376 -3.54 -26.33 -11.64
CA LEU A 376 -4.35 -25.35 -10.91
C LEU A 376 -4.87 -24.21 -11.78
N PHE A 377 -4.17 -23.90 -12.87
CA PHE A 377 -4.48 -22.73 -13.70
C PHE A 377 -5.35 -23.06 -14.91
N ASN A 378 -5.62 -24.35 -15.18
CA ASN A 378 -6.40 -24.80 -16.34
C ASN A 378 -7.80 -24.15 -16.42
N THR A 379 -8.46 -23.92 -15.28
CA THR A 379 -9.77 -23.25 -15.27
C THR A 379 -9.70 -21.78 -15.61
N ILE A 380 -8.63 -21.08 -15.19
CA ILE A 380 -8.42 -19.68 -15.56
C ILE A 380 -8.16 -19.60 -17.08
N ASN A 381 -7.39 -20.55 -17.62
CA ASN A 381 -7.17 -20.70 -19.06
C ASN A 381 -8.47 -20.98 -19.82
N TRP A 382 -9.37 -21.80 -19.25
CA TRP A 382 -10.71 -22.06 -19.81
C TRP A 382 -11.63 -20.83 -19.75
N LEU A 383 -11.58 -20.06 -18.67
CA LEU A 383 -12.39 -18.84 -18.50
C LEU A 383 -11.97 -17.75 -19.51
N PHE A 384 -10.67 -17.49 -19.65
CA PHE A 384 -10.17 -16.30 -20.35
C PHE A 384 -9.34 -16.59 -21.61
N GLY A 385 -9.38 -17.81 -22.14
CA GLY A 385 -8.75 -18.14 -23.41
C GLY A 385 -9.23 -17.22 -24.54
N ALA A 386 -8.30 -16.76 -25.37
CA ALA A 386 -8.62 -15.93 -26.52
C ALA A 386 -9.39 -16.76 -27.56
N ILE A 387 -10.52 -16.23 -28.03
CA ILE A 387 -11.33 -16.87 -29.07
C ILE A 387 -10.56 -16.79 -30.39
N HIS A 388 -10.45 -17.91 -31.10
CA HIS A 388 -9.94 -17.93 -32.48
C HIS A 388 -10.80 -17.02 -33.36
N ARG A 389 -10.31 -15.80 -33.63
CA ARG A 389 -11.02 -14.84 -34.48
C ARG A 389 -11.18 -15.50 -35.85
N PHE A 390 -12.43 -15.68 -36.29
CA PHE A 390 -12.89 -15.99 -37.66
C PHE A 390 -13.47 -17.39 -38.02
N SER A 391 -13.81 -18.30 -37.08
CA SER A 391 -14.46 -19.55 -37.52
C SER A 391 -15.63 -20.13 -36.72
N ASP A 392 -15.91 -19.71 -35.48
CA ASP A 392 -17.08 -20.24 -34.75
C ASP A 392 -17.73 -19.21 -33.81
N PRO A 393 -19.08 -19.21 -33.66
CA PRO A 393 -19.82 -18.27 -32.81
C PRO A 393 -19.83 -18.74 -31.34
N ILE A 394 -18.66 -19.07 -30.78
CA ILE A 394 -18.57 -19.66 -29.44
C ILE A 394 -18.07 -18.63 -28.43
N GLU A 395 -18.68 -18.64 -27.26
CA GLU A 395 -18.28 -17.87 -26.08
C GLU A 395 -17.20 -18.62 -25.27
N ASN A 396 -16.18 -17.90 -24.79
CA ASN A 396 -15.21 -18.47 -23.84
C ASN A 396 -15.85 -18.76 -22.48
N GLY A 397 -15.15 -19.47 -21.59
CA GLY A 397 -15.69 -19.88 -20.29
C GLY A 397 -16.19 -18.71 -19.44
N PHE A 398 -15.55 -17.54 -19.51
CA PHE A 398 -16.00 -16.34 -18.81
C PHE A 398 -17.31 -15.81 -19.39
N ALA A 399 -17.45 -15.75 -20.72
CA ALA A 399 -18.70 -15.36 -21.36
C ALA A 399 -19.85 -16.34 -21.08
N LEU A 400 -19.55 -17.63 -20.83
CA LEU A 400 -20.57 -18.60 -20.40
C LEU A 400 -21.00 -18.43 -18.93
N THR A 401 -20.07 -18.07 -18.04
CA THR A 401 -20.26 -18.19 -16.58
C THR A 401 -20.30 -16.86 -15.81
N GLY A 402 -19.79 -15.78 -16.39
CA GLY A 402 -19.48 -14.54 -15.66
C GLY A 402 -18.38 -14.73 -14.61
N GLY A 403 -17.54 -15.76 -14.74
CA GLY A 403 -16.47 -16.10 -13.81
C GLY A 403 -16.94 -16.86 -12.57
N VAL A 404 -18.20 -17.29 -12.50
CA VAL A 404 -18.73 -18.11 -11.40
C VAL A 404 -18.75 -19.58 -11.81
N VAL A 405 -17.76 -20.34 -11.38
CA VAL A 405 -17.61 -21.77 -11.73
C VAL A 405 -16.99 -22.54 -10.56
N ASN A 406 -17.49 -23.76 -10.35
CA ASN A 406 -16.89 -24.70 -9.41
C ASN A 406 -16.16 -25.79 -10.20
N ARG A 407 -14.95 -26.14 -9.77
CA ARG A 407 -14.16 -27.22 -10.35
C ARG A 407 -13.82 -28.25 -9.29
N SER A 408 -13.96 -29.51 -9.67
CA SER A 408 -13.39 -30.67 -8.97
C SER A 408 -12.45 -31.40 -9.93
N ALA A 409 -11.25 -31.75 -9.48
CA ALA A 409 -10.24 -32.39 -10.32
C ALA A 409 -9.46 -33.47 -9.59
N LEU A 410 -9.24 -34.59 -10.27
CA LEU A 410 -8.35 -35.68 -9.85
C LEU A 410 -7.18 -35.76 -10.81
N ILE A 411 -5.96 -35.70 -10.28
CA ILE A 411 -4.71 -35.72 -11.05
C ILE A 411 -3.89 -36.92 -10.63
N ARG A 412 -3.48 -37.74 -11.59
CA ARG A 412 -2.57 -38.87 -11.39
C ARG A 412 -1.27 -38.62 -12.12
N ILE A 413 -0.13 -38.81 -11.46
CA ILE A 413 1.20 -38.53 -11.99
C ILE A 413 1.99 -39.83 -12.11
N PHE A 414 2.63 -40.05 -13.26
CA PHE A 414 3.38 -41.25 -13.64
C PHE A 414 4.73 -40.89 -14.25
N GLU A 415 5.74 -41.74 -14.06
CA GLU A 415 7.00 -41.66 -14.80
C GLU A 415 6.82 -42.32 -16.18
N VAL A 416 7.28 -41.70 -17.26
CA VAL A 416 6.95 -42.13 -18.64
C VAL A 416 7.46 -43.55 -18.96
N ASP A 417 8.58 -43.94 -18.36
CA ASP A 417 9.24 -45.23 -18.64
C ASP A 417 8.77 -46.37 -17.72
N ASN A 418 7.93 -46.07 -16.72
CA ASN A 418 7.47 -47.04 -15.73
C ASN A 418 6.00 -46.75 -15.43
N THR A 419 5.08 -47.58 -15.92
CA THR A 419 3.61 -47.39 -15.84
C THR A 419 3.03 -47.42 -14.42
N THR A 420 3.87 -47.31 -13.40
CA THR A 420 3.52 -47.26 -11.97
C THR A 420 3.15 -45.83 -11.57
N GLU A 421 1.96 -45.68 -10.98
CA GLU A 421 1.47 -44.42 -10.41
C GLU A 421 2.37 -43.94 -9.28
N GLN A 422 2.89 -42.71 -9.42
CA GLN A 422 3.84 -42.11 -8.47
C GLN A 422 3.14 -41.22 -7.45
N SER A 423 2.08 -40.51 -7.85
CA SER A 423 1.38 -39.56 -6.97
C SER A 423 -0.05 -39.26 -7.44
N ILE A 424 -0.91 -38.91 -6.48
CA ILE A 424 -2.30 -38.50 -6.73
C ILE A 424 -2.55 -37.16 -6.06
N LEU A 425 -3.24 -36.25 -6.76
CA LEU A 425 -3.65 -34.94 -6.25
C LEU A 425 -5.14 -34.69 -6.50
N ASN A 426 -5.86 -34.31 -5.45
CA ASN A 426 -7.25 -33.86 -5.51
C ASN A 426 -7.32 -32.34 -5.35
N ILE A 427 -8.08 -31.68 -6.22
CA ILE A 427 -8.21 -30.22 -6.24
C ILE A 427 -9.70 -29.85 -6.31
N GLU A 428 -10.13 -28.94 -5.42
CA GLU A 428 -11.43 -28.27 -5.47
C GLU A 428 -11.20 -26.76 -5.60
N GLN A 429 -11.83 -26.12 -6.59
CA GLN A 429 -11.75 -24.67 -6.80
C GLN A 429 -13.14 -24.05 -6.91
N TYR A 430 -13.33 -22.91 -6.24
CA TYR A 430 -14.58 -22.15 -6.23
C TYR A 430 -14.31 -20.74 -6.73
N PHE A 431 -14.70 -20.46 -7.97
CA PHE A 431 -14.58 -19.13 -8.58
C PHE A 431 -15.85 -18.33 -8.31
N ARG A 432 -15.71 -17.12 -7.75
CA ARG A 432 -16.84 -16.30 -7.30
C ARG A 432 -17.26 -15.21 -8.30
N GLY A 433 -16.63 -15.17 -9.47
CA GLY A 433 -16.77 -14.08 -10.44
C GLY A 433 -15.89 -12.89 -10.12
N ILE A 434 -16.06 -11.82 -10.90
CA ILE A 434 -15.31 -10.56 -10.71
C ILE A 434 -16.08 -9.68 -9.73
N GLU A 435 -15.40 -9.27 -8.68
CA GLU A 435 -15.94 -8.37 -7.65
C GLU A 435 -14.96 -7.20 -7.49
N SER A 436 -15.44 -5.96 -7.65
CA SER A 436 -14.58 -4.75 -7.63
C SER A 436 -13.39 -4.79 -8.58
N GLY A 437 -13.55 -5.43 -9.75
CA GLY A 437 -12.49 -5.57 -10.74
C GLY A 437 -11.45 -6.64 -10.41
N VAL A 438 -11.72 -7.56 -9.48
CA VAL A 438 -10.83 -8.69 -9.13
C VAL A 438 -11.58 -10.02 -9.27
N LEU A 439 -10.97 -11.02 -9.91
CA LEU A 439 -11.48 -12.39 -9.95
C LEU A 439 -11.04 -13.15 -8.70
N TYR A 440 -12.01 -13.62 -7.90
CA TYR A 440 -11.72 -14.39 -6.69
C TYR A 440 -11.82 -15.89 -6.90
N VAL A 441 -10.85 -16.65 -6.39
CA VAL A 441 -10.84 -18.13 -6.39
C VAL A 441 -10.40 -18.71 -5.05
N ASP A 442 -11.23 -19.57 -4.46
CA ASP A 442 -10.81 -20.38 -3.30
C ASP A 442 -10.39 -21.76 -3.76
N THR A 443 -9.22 -22.22 -3.33
CA THR A 443 -8.63 -23.49 -3.77
C THR A 443 -8.33 -24.38 -2.56
N TYR A 444 -8.77 -25.64 -2.64
CA TYR A 444 -8.45 -26.69 -1.68
C TYR A 444 -7.72 -27.84 -2.38
N ILE A 445 -6.56 -28.25 -1.84
CA ILE A 445 -5.70 -29.26 -2.48
C ILE A 445 -5.29 -30.33 -1.48
N ASN A 446 -5.47 -31.60 -1.81
CA ASN A 446 -5.03 -32.72 -0.98
C ASN A 446 -4.38 -33.83 -1.82
N GLY A 447 -3.20 -34.30 -1.43
CA GLY A 447 -2.55 -35.44 -2.09
C GLY A 447 -1.03 -35.47 -1.94
N SER A 448 -0.36 -36.00 -2.96
CA SER A 448 1.09 -36.06 -3.04
C SER A 448 1.61 -35.53 -4.38
N LEU A 449 2.87 -35.10 -4.37
CA LEU A 449 3.65 -34.76 -5.55
C LEU A 449 4.99 -35.52 -5.49
N PRO A 450 5.54 -35.94 -6.65
CA PRO A 450 6.86 -36.55 -6.70
C PRO A 450 7.92 -35.67 -6.01
N HIS A 451 8.86 -36.32 -5.30
CA HIS A 451 9.92 -35.64 -4.56
C HIS A 451 11.31 -36.10 -5.05
N PRO A 452 11.79 -35.60 -6.21
CA PRO A 452 13.15 -35.86 -6.67
C PRO A 452 14.17 -35.08 -5.82
N GLU A 453 15.35 -35.67 -5.59
CA GLU A 453 16.45 -35.03 -4.87
C GLU A 453 17.07 -33.89 -5.69
N GLY A 454 17.27 -32.70 -5.10
CA GLY A 454 17.98 -31.57 -5.70
C GLY A 454 17.13 -30.34 -6.07
N ASN A 455 17.75 -29.35 -6.73
CA ASN A 455 17.06 -28.14 -7.20
C ASN A 455 16.32 -28.42 -8.51
N LEU A 456 15.00 -28.26 -8.49
CA LEU A 456 14.11 -28.67 -9.57
C LEU A 456 13.72 -27.50 -10.47
N SER A 457 13.74 -27.73 -11.79
CA SER A 457 13.07 -26.89 -12.79
C SER A 457 12.13 -27.74 -13.64
N VAL A 458 10.95 -27.21 -13.94
CA VAL A 458 9.91 -27.90 -14.71
C VAL A 458 9.75 -27.24 -16.08
N THR A 459 9.77 -28.05 -17.14
CA THR A 459 9.50 -27.60 -18.52
C THR A 459 8.28 -28.34 -19.07
N ILE A 460 7.37 -27.62 -19.69
CA ILE A 460 6.10 -28.17 -20.23
C ILE A 460 5.97 -27.74 -21.68
N GLY A 461 5.58 -28.69 -22.53
CA GLY A 461 5.21 -28.42 -23.92
C GLY A 461 3.83 -27.78 -24.06
N ASN A 462 3.34 -27.72 -25.30
CA ASN A 462 1.97 -27.32 -25.56
C ASN A 462 0.98 -28.38 -25.04
N THR A 463 -0.15 -27.94 -24.49
CA THR A 463 -1.16 -28.86 -23.96
C THR A 463 -2.53 -28.53 -24.53
N ASN A 464 -3.29 -29.56 -24.92
CA ASN A 464 -4.68 -29.44 -25.38
C ASN A 464 -5.61 -30.16 -24.41
N ILE A 465 -6.58 -29.43 -23.86
CA ILE A 465 -7.59 -29.98 -22.95
C ILE A 465 -8.96 -29.90 -23.62
N LYS A 466 -9.59 -31.06 -23.82
CA LYS A 466 -10.93 -31.17 -24.41
C LYS A 466 -11.97 -31.30 -23.31
N TYR A 467 -12.80 -30.27 -23.17
CA TYR A 467 -13.99 -30.24 -22.32
C TYR A 467 -15.22 -30.67 -23.12
N THR A 468 -15.95 -31.65 -22.60
CA THR A 468 -17.17 -32.19 -23.22
C THR A 468 -18.36 -31.89 -22.32
N LYS A 469 -19.41 -31.29 -22.89
CA LYS A 469 -20.65 -30.99 -22.16
C LYS A 469 -21.36 -32.31 -21.80
N ARG A 470 -21.50 -32.59 -20.50
CA ARG A 470 -22.24 -33.76 -20.00
C ARG A 470 -23.73 -33.48 -19.89
N SER A 471 -24.06 -32.29 -19.38
CA SER A 471 -25.43 -31.77 -19.21
C SER A 471 -25.37 -30.24 -19.15
N LEU A 472 -26.53 -29.57 -19.10
CA LEU A 472 -26.59 -28.12 -18.93
C LEU A 472 -25.79 -27.68 -17.68
N GLY A 473 -24.88 -26.72 -17.86
CA GLY A 473 -24.02 -26.20 -16.80
C GLY A 473 -22.91 -27.15 -16.33
N HIS A 474 -22.67 -28.27 -17.03
CA HIS A 474 -21.69 -29.28 -16.62
C HIS A 474 -20.76 -29.69 -17.77
N TYR A 475 -19.46 -29.51 -17.57
CA TYR A 475 -18.42 -29.95 -18.50
C TYR A 475 -17.46 -30.89 -17.80
N ASP A 476 -17.19 -32.03 -18.42
CA ASP A 476 -16.15 -32.96 -17.98
C ASP A 476 -15.00 -32.96 -18.98
N ALA A 477 -13.77 -33.09 -18.50
CA ALA A 477 -12.59 -33.23 -19.34
C ALA A 477 -11.71 -34.37 -18.85
N LYS A 478 -11.10 -35.07 -19.79
CA LYS A 478 -10.05 -36.05 -19.52
C LYS A 478 -8.88 -35.77 -20.44
N SER A 479 -7.71 -35.51 -19.86
CA SER A 479 -6.51 -35.14 -20.63
C SER A 479 -5.26 -35.79 -20.08
N LEU A 480 -4.37 -36.23 -20.97
CA LEU A 480 -3.03 -36.70 -20.65
C LEU A 480 -2.02 -35.66 -21.15
N SER A 481 -1.06 -35.27 -20.32
CA SER A 481 -0.01 -34.33 -20.69
C SER A 481 1.34 -34.77 -20.11
N THR A 482 2.43 -34.39 -20.78
CA THR A 482 3.78 -34.72 -20.38
C THR A 482 4.55 -33.47 -19.97
N TYR A 483 5.48 -33.62 -19.04
CA TYR A 483 6.39 -32.57 -18.60
C TYR A 483 7.74 -33.16 -18.21
N THR A 484 8.78 -32.34 -18.32
CA THR A 484 10.15 -32.74 -18.00
C THR A 484 10.60 -32.07 -16.71
N LEU A 485 11.08 -32.85 -15.76
CA LEU A 485 11.72 -32.39 -14.54
C LEU A 485 13.24 -32.44 -14.71
N ILE A 486 13.92 -31.33 -14.47
CA ILE A 486 15.39 -31.28 -14.45
C ILE A 486 15.81 -31.02 -13.01
N SER A 487 16.50 -31.97 -12.40
CA SER A 487 17.08 -31.83 -11.08
C SER A 487 18.58 -31.57 -11.16
N LYS A 488 19.05 -30.53 -10.47
CA LYS A 488 20.48 -30.25 -10.23
C LYS A 488 20.88 -30.82 -8.89
N ILE A 489 21.78 -31.80 -8.91
CA ILE A 489 22.29 -32.47 -7.71
C ILE A 489 23.56 -31.72 -7.24
N ASP A 490 24.50 -31.44 -8.15
CA ASP A 490 25.72 -30.64 -7.90
C ASP A 490 26.03 -29.68 -9.08
N THR A 491 27.12 -28.88 -9.00
CA THR A 491 27.49 -27.87 -10.02
C THR A 491 27.73 -28.45 -11.42
N ASN A 492 27.99 -29.76 -11.55
CA ASN A 492 28.33 -30.43 -12.81
C ASN A 492 27.36 -31.57 -13.19
N SER A 493 26.31 -31.84 -12.42
CA SER A 493 25.43 -33.01 -12.61
C SER A 493 23.95 -32.63 -12.62
N THR A 494 23.28 -32.91 -13.75
CA THR A 494 21.84 -32.73 -13.95
C THR A 494 21.20 -34.07 -14.29
N VAL A 495 20.10 -34.41 -13.61
CA VAL A 495 19.28 -35.60 -13.91
C VAL A 495 17.94 -35.13 -14.45
N THR A 496 17.48 -35.74 -15.55
CA THR A 496 16.24 -35.39 -16.23
C THR A 496 15.23 -36.53 -16.09
N TYR A 497 14.03 -36.23 -15.60
CA TYR A 497 12.91 -37.18 -15.50
C TYR A 497 11.79 -36.76 -16.45
N ASN A 498 11.30 -37.70 -17.25
CA ASN A 498 10.12 -37.49 -18.08
C ASN A 498 8.89 -37.98 -17.32
N MET A 499 8.02 -37.04 -17.00
CA MET A 499 6.80 -37.29 -16.25
C MET A 499 5.58 -37.08 -17.13
N SER A 500 4.49 -37.74 -16.76
CA SER A 500 3.17 -37.54 -17.35
C SER A 500 2.14 -37.38 -16.25
N TYR A 501 1.12 -36.57 -16.49
CA TYR A 501 -0.04 -36.49 -15.63
C TYR A 501 -1.32 -36.67 -16.42
N GLU A 502 -2.25 -37.40 -15.83
CA GLU A 502 -3.62 -37.58 -16.28
C GLU A 502 -4.55 -36.74 -15.40
N ILE A 503 -5.41 -35.93 -16.01
CA ILE A 503 -6.41 -35.12 -15.32
C ILE A 503 -7.79 -35.64 -15.66
N GLU A 504 -8.61 -35.82 -14.63
CA GLU A 504 -10.06 -35.96 -14.72
C GLU A 504 -10.71 -34.72 -14.08
N ASP A 505 -11.28 -33.86 -14.92
CA ASP A 505 -11.83 -32.54 -14.56
C ASP A 505 -13.35 -32.55 -14.65
N SER A 506 -14.02 -31.91 -13.69
CA SER A 506 -15.45 -31.61 -13.75
C SER A 506 -15.71 -30.15 -13.37
N LEU A 507 -16.36 -29.41 -14.28
CA LEU A 507 -16.73 -28.01 -14.13
C LEU A 507 -18.26 -27.90 -14.00
N THR A 508 -18.73 -27.17 -12.99
CA THR A 508 -20.15 -26.93 -12.73
C THR A 508 -20.44 -25.43 -12.62
N PHE A 509 -21.41 -24.94 -13.37
CA PHE A 509 -21.85 -23.54 -13.39
C PHE A 509 -23.32 -23.40 -13.79
N TYR A 510 -23.88 -22.20 -13.64
CA TYR A 510 -25.25 -21.92 -14.08
C TYR A 510 -25.29 -21.68 -15.59
N GLU A 511 -26.13 -22.42 -16.30
CA GLU A 511 -26.37 -22.24 -17.74
C GLU A 511 -27.87 -22.05 -18.01
N CYS A 512 -28.21 -21.12 -18.91
CA CYS A 512 -29.60 -20.84 -19.24
C CYS A 512 -30.28 -22.05 -19.90
N LEU A 513 -31.38 -22.53 -19.30
CA LEU A 513 -32.16 -23.67 -19.80
C LEU A 513 -32.84 -23.41 -21.15
N HIS A 514 -33.08 -22.14 -21.50
CA HIS A 514 -33.86 -21.75 -22.68
C HIS A 514 -33.03 -21.44 -23.93
N ASN A 515 -31.69 -21.47 -23.81
CA ASN A 515 -30.78 -21.40 -24.95
C ASN A 515 -29.66 -22.45 -24.81
N PRO A 516 -29.99 -23.75 -24.89
CA PRO A 516 -29.05 -24.85 -24.67
C PRO A 516 -27.95 -24.96 -25.75
N HIS A 517 -28.12 -24.23 -26.87
CA HIS A 517 -27.20 -24.19 -28.00
C HIS A 517 -26.13 -23.09 -27.86
N ARG A 518 -26.26 -22.20 -26.86
CA ARG A 518 -25.30 -21.12 -26.59
C ARG A 518 -23.92 -21.67 -26.23
N SER A 519 -23.86 -22.77 -25.49
CA SER A 519 -22.60 -23.44 -25.16
C SER A 519 -22.31 -24.60 -26.11
N ALA A 520 -21.07 -24.70 -26.58
CA ALA A 520 -20.66 -25.75 -27.52
C ALA A 520 -20.62 -27.13 -26.85
N LYS A 521 -21.03 -28.19 -27.58
CA LYS A 521 -20.99 -29.57 -27.07
C LYS A 521 -19.58 -30.01 -26.68
N GLU A 522 -18.59 -29.55 -27.42
CA GLU A 522 -17.17 -29.81 -27.18
C GLU A 522 -16.40 -28.49 -27.29
N ILE A 523 -15.49 -28.27 -26.36
CA ILE A 523 -14.62 -27.10 -26.27
C ILE A 523 -13.20 -27.61 -26.08
N VAL A 524 -12.25 -27.06 -26.83
CA VAL A 524 -10.82 -27.34 -26.68
C VAL A 524 -10.11 -26.06 -26.26
N VAL A 525 -9.33 -26.18 -25.19
CA VAL A 525 -8.44 -25.14 -24.71
C VAL A 525 -7.00 -25.57 -25.01
N SER A 526 -6.31 -24.77 -25.81
CA SER A 526 -4.91 -24.99 -26.19
C SER A 526 -4.02 -24.01 -25.43
N ASN A 527 -3.09 -24.52 -24.63
CA ASN A 527 -2.11 -23.71 -23.90
C ASN A 527 -0.76 -23.80 -24.57
N HIS A 528 -0.20 -22.65 -24.92
CA HIS A 528 1.09 -22.47 -25.58
C HIS A 528 2.02 -21.57 -24.75
N ASP A 529 3.30 -21.55 -25.09
CA ASP A 529 4.33 -20.71 -24.47
C ASP A 529 4.34 -20.82 -22.92
N ASN A 530 4.22 -22.05 -22.43
CA ASN A 530 4.18 -22.35 -21.00
C ASN A 530 5.56 -22.13 -20.36
N HIS A 531 5.66 -21.18 -19.44
CA HIS A 531 6.90 -20.88 -18.71
C HIS A 531 6.69 -20.91 -17.19
N ILE A 532 7.67 -21.48 -16.48
CA ILE A 532 7.69 -21.54 -15.02
C ILE A 532 8.99 -20.92 -14.54
N TYR A 533 8.87 -20.00 -13.57
CA TYR A 533 10.00 -19.35 -12.94
C TYR A 533 9.87 -19.45 -11.43
N HIS A 534 10.92 -19.94 -10.76
CA HIS A 534 11.00 -20.02 -9.30
C HIS A 534 12.06 -19.02 -8.81
N SER A 535 11.67 -18.17 -7.86
CA SER A 535 12.59 -17.23 -7.21
C SER A 535 12.75 -17.57 -5.74
N ILE A 536 14.00 -17.83 -5.37
CA ILE A 536 14.41 -18.25 -4.03
C ILE A 536 14.45 -17.05 -3.07
N GLU A 537 14.72 -15.84 -3.58
CA GLU A 537 14.87 -14.61 -2.79
C GLU A 537 13.53 -14.08 -2.24
N ASP A 538 12.44 -14.27 -2.99
CA ASP A 538 11.08 -13.82 -2.63
C ASP A 538 10.11 -14.98 -2.34
N THR A 539 10.56 -16.23 -2.40
CA THR A 539 9.76 -17.45 -2.12
C THR A 539 8.51 -17.59 -3.01
N THR A 540 8.67 -17.35 -4.32
CA THR A 540 7.56 -17.37 -5.28
C THR A 540 7.77 -18.34 -6.45
N ILE A 541 6.67 -18.95 -6.91
CA ILE A 541 6.64 -19.67 -8.20
C ILE A 541 5.68 -18.94 -9.13
N ARG A 542 6.17 -18.57 -10.30
CA ARG A 542 5.43 -17.84 -11.34
C ARG A 542 5.16 -18.75 -12.53
N PHE A 543 3.93 -18.69 -13.03
CA PHE A 543 3.45 -19.43 -14.18
C PHE A 543 2.98 -18.44 -15.24
N PHE A 544 3.41 -18.66 -16.48
CA PHE A 544 2.99 -17.90 -17.63
C PHE A 544 2.49 -18.87 -18.71
N SER A 545 1.35 -18.53 -19.33
CA SER A 545 0.81 -19.29 -20.46
C SER A 545 -0.02 -18.40 -21.38
N ILE A 546 -0.12 -18.80 -22.64
CA ILE A 546 -1.03 -18.21 -23.63
C ILE A 546 -2.09 -19.24 -23.99
N SER A 547 -3.37 -18.91 -23.74
CA SER A 547 -4.47 -19.84 -23.91
C SER A 547 -5.41 -19.44 -25.05
N LYS A 548 -5.74 -20.40 -25.92
CA LYS A 548 -6.67 -20.24 -27.05
C LYS A 548 -7.88 -21.16 -26.92
N PHE A 549 -9.04 -20.70 -27.40
CA PHE A 549 -10.35 -21.32 -27.20
C PHE A 549 -11.05 -21.64 -28.55
N GLY A 550 -11.61 -22.86 -28.72
CA GLY A 550 -12.33 -23.28 -29.94
C GLY A 550 -13.13 -24.61 -29.80
N THR A 551 -13.91 -25.02 -30.82
CA THR A 551 -14.67 -26.32 -30.79
C THR A 551 -13.89 -27.51 -31.34
N GLN A 552 -12.99 -27.28 -32.28
CA GLN A 552 -12.13 -28.32 -32.81
C GLN A 552 -10.77 -28.17 -32.14
N ALA A 553 -10.25 -29.27 -31.59
CA ALA A 553 -8.81 -29.36 -31.44
C ALA A 553 -8.24 -29.06 -32.84
N PRO A 554 -7.19 -28.25 -32.94
CA PRO A 554 -6.60 -27.98 -34.23
C PRO A 554 -6.47 -29.29 -35.01
N LYS A 555 -7.11 -29.36 -36.19
CA LYS A 555 -7.20 -30.61 -36.95
C LYS A 555 -5.79 -30.94 -37.41
N PHE A 556 -5.14 -31.81 -36.63
CA PHE A 556 -3.70 -32.03 -36.65
C PHE A 556 -2.98 -30.73 -36.22
N ASP A 557 -2.23 -30.77 -35.13
CA ASP A 557 -1.11 -29.84 -35.02
C ASP A 557 0.01 -30.48 -35.84
N PRO A 558 0.28 -30.00 -37.07
CA PRO A 558 1.34 -30.56 -37.88
C PRO A 558 2.71 -30.58 -37.16
N CYS A 559 2.88 -29.78 -36.12
CA CYS A 559 4.06 -29.73 -35.26
C CYS A 559 4.19 -30.89 -34.27
N ASP A 560 3.13 -31.66 -34.01
CA ASP A 560 3.16 -32.79 -33.06
C ASP A 560 4.14 -33.90 -33.48
N SER A 561 4.45 -34.01 -34.77
CA SER A 561 5.43 -34.98 -35.29
C SER A 561 6.89 -34.52 -35.19
N SER A 562 7.15 -33.37 -34.53
CA SER A 562 8.43 -32.65 -34.60
C SER A 562 8.95 -32.56 -36.05
N PRO A 563 8.14 -32.04 -36.99
CA PRO A 563 8.49 -32.03 -38.41
C PRO A 563 9.60 -31.02 -38.75
N CYS A 564 9.95 -30.16 -37.79
CA CYS A 564 10.92 -29.10 -37.93
C CYS A 564 12.29 -29.49 -37.39
N HIS A 565 13.33 -28.85 -37.92
CA HIS A 565 14.71 -29.00 -37.47
C HIS A 565 14.86 -28.61 -36.00
N GLY A 566 15.79 -29.22 -35.25
CA GLY A 566 15.91 -29.07 -33.79
C GLY A 566 16.22 -27.65 -33.25
N PHE A 567 16.54 -26.70 -34.14
CA PHE A 567 16.71 -25.28 -33.83
C PHE A 567 15.64 -24.40 -34.51
N ALA A 568 14.47 -24.97 -34.78
CA ALA A 568 13.33 -24.30 -35.37
C ALA A 568 12.11 -24.42 -34.49
N GLN A 569 11.33 -23.35 -34.42
CA GLN A 569 10.00 -23.33 -33.85
C GLN A 569 9.00 -23.71 -34.93
N CYS A 570 8.26 -24.77 -34.69
CA CYS A 570 7.12 -25.12 -35.53
C CYS A 570 5.94 -24.19 -35.20
N ILE A 571 5.45 -23.47 -36.20
CA ILE A 571 4.31 -22.58 -36.10
C ILE A 571 3.16 -23.21 -36.88
N PRO A 572 2.16 -23.80 -36.20
CA PRO A 572 1.08 -24.48 -36.89
C PRO A 572 0.08 -23.51 -37.50
N ASN A 573 -0.26 -23.71 -38.78
CA ASN A 573 -1.36 -23.06 -39.48
C ASN A 573 -2.54 -24.05 -39.60
N LEU A 574 -3.41 -23.94 -38.62
CA LEU A 574 -4.46 -24.89 -38.32
C LEU A 574 -5.67 -24.77 -39.26
N GLU A 575 -5.81 -23.66 -39.97
CA GLU A 575 -6.87 -23.43 -40.96
C GLU A 575 -6.55 -24.11 -42.30
N GLN A 576 -5.26 -24.24 -42.64
CA GLN A 576 -4.80 -24.86 -43.89
C GLN A 576 -4.26 -26.30 -43.69
N ASN A 577 -4.32 -26.83 -42.46
CA ASN A 577 -3.66 -28.09 -42.07
C ASN A 577 -2.18 -28.11 -42.52
N SER A 578 -1.49 -27.00 -42.32
CA SER A 578 -0.10 -26.78 -42.71
C SER A 578 0.70 -26.26 -41.52
N TYR A 579 2.02 -26.36 -41.59
CA TYR A 579 2.92 -25.82 -40.58
C TYR A 579 3.96 -24.96 -41.27
N GLU A 580 4.37 -23.91 -40.58
CA GLU A 580 5.52 -23.12 -40.95
C GLU A 580 6.60 -23.38 -39.91
N CYS A 581 7.67 -24.04 -40.31
CA CYS A 581 8.84 -24.13 -39.46
C CYS A 581 9.61 -22.82 -39.57
N LYS A 582 9.70 -22.08 -38.47
CA LYS A 582 10.49 -20.86 -38.40
C LYS A 582 11.73 -21.15 -37.58
N CYS A 583 12.91 -20.99 -38.18
CA CYS A 583 14.15 -21.11 -37.42
C CYS A 583 14.15 -20.17 -36.20
N ASN A 584 14.69 -20.66 -35.08
CA ASN A 584 14.82 -19.86 -33.87
C ASN A 584 15.65 -18.60 -34.17
N SER A 585 15.46 -17.55 -33.36
CA SER A 585 16.24 -16.31 -33.52
C SER A 585 17.74 -16.64 -33.49
N GLY A 586 18.47 -16.20 -34.52
CA GLY A 586 19.88 -16.56 -34.75
C GLY A 586 20.10 -17.72 -35.73
N PHE A 587 19.04 -18.32 -36.31
CA PHE A 587 19.13 -19.38 -37.32
C PHE A 587 18.29 -19.07 -38.58
N ILE A 588 18.77 -19.49 -39.76
CA ILE A 588 18.08 -19.33 -41.06
C ILE A 588 18.04 -20.65 -41.80
N GLY A 589 16.98 -20.82 -42.56
CA GLY A 589 16.81 -21.97 -43.42
C GLY A 589 15.33 -22.22 -43.65
N ASP A 590 15.05 -23.42 -44.13
CA ASP A 590 13.67 -23.83 -44.42
C ASP A 590 12.89 -24.19 -43.14
N GLY A 591 13.55 -24.26 -41.99
CA GLY A 591 12.94 -24.63 -40.72
C GLY A 591 12.61 -26.12 -40.60
N VAL A 592 12.45 -26.83 -41.72
CA VAL A 592 11.95 -28.21 -41.77
C VAL A 592 13.11 -29.21 -41.69
N ARG A 593 14.14 -29.05 -42.51
CA ARG A 593 15.31 -29.95 -42.55
C ARG A 593 16.60 -29.26 -42.19
N ARG A 594 16.60 -27.93 -42.26
CA ARG A 594 17.81 -27.13 -42.09
C ARG A 594 17.45 -25.82 -41.41
N CYS A 595 17.89 -25.67 -40.17
CA CYS A 595 18.16 -24.37 -39.57
C CYS A 595 19.64 -24.30 -39.36
N ASP A 596 20.30 -23.67 -40.33
CA ASP A 596 21.69 -23.34 -40.14
C ASP A 596 21.76 -22.12 -39.26
N ASP A 597 22.79 -22.09 -38.46
CA ASP A 597 23.25 -20.88 -37.81
C ASP A 597 23.28 -19.74 -38.84
N ILE A 598 22.54 -18.65 -38.58
CA ILE A 598 22.70 -17.48 -39.45
C ILE A 598 24.11 -17.06 -39.18
N ASN A 599 24.92 -17.04 -40.22
CA ASN A 599 26.17 -16.33 -40.09
C ASN A 599 25.87 -14.85 -40.22
N GLU A 600 25.41 -14.23 -39.12
CA GLU A 600 25.00 -12.83 -39.15
C GLU A 600 26.18 -11.96 -39.61
N CYS A 601 27.42 -12.40 -39.38
CA CYS A 601 28.63 -11.74 -39.86
C CYS A 601 28.71 -11.54 -41.39
N ILE A 602 27.98 -12.32 -42.19
CA ILE A 602 27.89 -12.15 -43.65
C ILE A 602 27.22 -10.81 -44.01
N GLN A 603 26.26 -10.34 -43.20
CA GLN A 603 25.56 -9.06 -43.41
C GLN A 603 26.28 -7.86 -42.77
N SER A 604 27.45 -8.06 -42.19
CA SER A 604 28.22 -7.03 -41.47
C SER A 604 27.42 -6.26 -40.39
N PRO A 605 26.76 -6.96 -39.44
CA PRO A 605 25.95 -6.37 -38.37
C PRO A 605 26.79 -5.67 -37.30
N CYS A 606 28.08 -6.01 -37.23
CA CYS A 606 29.05 -5.34 -36.41
C CYS A 606 29.54 -4.05 -37.07
N HIS A 607 30.23 -3.21 -36.31
CA HIS A 607 30.86 -2.02 -36.87
C HIS A 607 31.79 -2.38 -38.04
N SER A 608 31.95 -1.50 -39.04
CA SER A 608 32.80 -1.74 -40.23
C SER A 608 34.24 -2.15 -39.89
N ASN A 609 34.71 -1.73 -38.72
CA ASN A 609 36.02 -2.04 -38.16
C ASN A 609 36.01 -3.06 -37.02
N ALA A 610 35.02 -3.94 -36.99
CA ALA A 610 34.94 -5.09 -36.11
C ALA A 610 35.06 -6.39 -36.89
N ILE A 611 35.72 -7.37 -36.30
CA ILE A 611 35.63 -8.77 -36.68
C ILE A 611 34.37 -9.30 -36.01
N CYS A 612 33.39 -9.59 -36.85
CA CYS A 612 32.27 -10.39 -36.42
C CYS A 612 32.73 -11.86 -36.39
N THR A 613 32.55 -12.51 -35.25
CA THR A 613 32.74 -13.95 -35.08
C THR A 613 31.38 -14.59 -34.86
N ASN A 614 31.02 -15.49 -35.77
CA ASN A 614 29.77 -16.21 -35.63
C ASN A 614 29.87 -17.24 -34.53
N THR A 615 28.88 -17.27 -33.65
CA THR A 615 28.72 -18.28 -32.62
C THR A 615 27.46 -19.08 -32.94
N TYR A 616 27.30 -20.29 -32.41
CA TYR A 616 26.18 -21.11 -32.84
C TYR A 616 24.84 -20.57 -32.28
N GLY A 617 24.01 -20.00 -33.16
CA GLY A 617 22.73 -19.36 -32.86
C GLY A 617 22.80 -17.89 -32.45
N ASN A 618 23.96 -17.24 -32.62
CA ASN A 618 24.19 -15.86 -32.25
C ASN A 618 25.52 -15.35 -32.85
N PHE A 619 25.88 -14.08 -32.71
CA PHE A 619 27.20 -13.61 -33.11
C PHE A 619 27.80 -12.70 -32.07
N THR A 620 29.13 -12.71 -32.01
CA THR A 620 29.89 -11.77 -31.20
C THR A 620 30.66 -10.83 -32.11
N CYS A 621 30.66 -9.54 -31.78
CA CYS A 621 31.45 -8.54 -32.46
C CYS A 621 32.66 -8.21 -31.61
N GLU A 622 33.85 -8.30 -32.19
CA GLU A 622 35.09 -7.88 -31.55
C GLU A 622 35.80 -6.88 -32.46
N CYS A 623 36.35 -5.78 -31.94
CA CYS A 623 36.97 -4.80 -32.82
C CYS A 623 38.21 -5.37 -33.54
N LYS A 624 38.36 -5.07 -34.84
CA LYS A 624 39.54 -5.48 -35.64
C LYS A 624 40.81 -4.96 -34.99
N GLN A 625 41.92 -5.65 -35.20
CA GLN A 625 43.22 -5.21 -34.72
C GLN A 625 43.48 -3.78 -35.21
N ASN A 626 43.83 -2.89 -34.30
CA ASN A 626 43.85 -1.43 -34.46
C ASN A 626 42.48 -0.72 -34.41
N TYR A 627 41.46 -1.30 -33.78
CA TYR A 627 40.17 -0.67 -33.47
C TYR A 627 39.71 -1.08 -32.06
N ILE A 628 39.02 -0.19 -31.33
CA ILE A 628 38.62 -0.37 -29.92
C ILE A 628 37.14 -0.01 -29.73
N GLY A 629 36.44 -0.78 -28.90
CA GLY A 629 35.02 -0.61 -28.61
C GLY A 629 34.34 -1.95 -28.32
N ASN A 630 33.01 -1.98 -28.35
CA ASN A 630 32.20 -3.14 -27.99
C ASN A 630 31.85 -4.04 -29.20
N GLY A 631 32.59 -3.92 -30.30
CA GLY A 631 32.32 -4.68 -31.53
C GLY A 631 31.20 -4.11 -32.42
N PHE A 632 30.13 -3.56 -31.84
CA PHE A 632 29.05 -2.91 -32.59
C PHE A 632 29.34 -1.43 -32.88
N PHE A 633 30.21 -0.82 -32.08
CA PHE A 633 30.85 0.46 -32.34
C PHE A 633 32.36 0.31 -32.13
N CYS A 634 33.13 0.37 -33.22
CA CYS A 634 34.58 0.20 -33.21
C CYS A 634 35.27 1.40 -33.86
N LYS A 635 35.84 2.26 -33.03
CA LYS A 635 36.65 3.38 -33.51
C LYS A 635 38.08 2.91 -33.78
N PRO A 636 38.80 3.48 -34.77
CA PRO A 636 40.21 3.17 -34.96
C PRO A 636 40.99 3.38 -33.67
N ILE A 637 41.68 2.34 -33.23
CA ILE A 637 42.97 2.53 -32.58
C ILE A 637 43.80 3.07 -33.72
N ASN A 638 43.88 4.39 -33.82
CA ASN A 638 44.76 5.02 -34.75
C ASN A 638 46.18 4.53 -34.46
N ASN A 639 46.57 3.50 -35.23
CA ASN A 639 47.88 3.28 -35.82
C ASN A 639 47.92 3.92 -37.23
N GLU A 640 47.05 4.90 -37.50
CA GLU A 640 47.67 6.18 -37.84
C GLU A 640 48.60 6.45 -36.68
N VAL A 641 49.90 6.28 -36.92
CA VAL A 641 50.95 6.81 -36.05
C VAL A 641 50.39 8.06 -35.44
N GLU A 642 49.99 7.97 -34.15
CA GLU A 642 49.17 9.03 -33.57
C GLU A 642 50.01 10.26 -33.81
N THR A 643 49.49 11.21 -34.58
CA THR A 643 50.27 12.39 -34.93
C THR A 643 49.77 13.46 -33.99
N CYS A 644 50.53 14.53 -33.80
CA CYS A 644 50.03 15.61 -32.95
C CYS A 644 48.81 16.33 -33.50
N THR A 645 48.42 16.00 -34.73
CA THR A 645 47.15 16.36 -35.36
C THR A 645 45.97 15.44 -35.00
N THR A 646 46.20 14.22 -34.53
CA THR A 646 45.13 13.23 -34.23
C THR A 646 45.09 12.76 -32.77
N LYS A 647 46.19 12.87 -32.01
CA LYS A 647 46.25 12.55 -30.58
C LYS A 647 45.66 13.68 -29.73
N ILE A 648 44.52 13.42 -29.08
CA ILE A 648 43.93 14.36 -28.12
C ILE A 648 44.61 14.17 -26.77
N CYS A 649 45.57 15.03 -26.48
CA CYS A 649 46.27 15.01 -25.21
C CYS A 649 45.47 15.69 -24.08
N PRO A 650 45.63 15.27 -22.81
CA PRO A 650 44.97 15.90 -21.68
C PRO A 650 45.25 17.40 -21.59
N GLN A 651 44.36 18.17 -20.98
CA GLN A 651 44.50 19.63 -20.85
C GLN A 651 45.88 19.97 -20.25
N PHE A 652 46.51 21.03 -20.75
CA PHE A 652 47.87 21.46 -20.38
C PHE A 652 49.00 20.50 -20.75
N SER A 653 48.87 19.79 -21.87
CA SER A 653 49.97 19.03 -22.48
C SER A 653 50.18 19.40 -23.94
N THR A 654 51.39 19.14 -24.42
CA THR A 654 51.79 19.28 -25.82
C THR A 654 52.06 17.89 -26.35
N CYS A 655 51.43 17.57 -27.45
CA CYS A 655 51.80 16.39 -28.18
C CYS A 655 53.17 16.60 -28.83
N ILE A 656 54.08 15.64 -28.67
CA ILE A 656 55.32 15.60 -29.46
C ILE A 656 55.43 14.27 -30.20
N GLN A 657 56.11 14.32 -31.33
CA GLN A 657 56.24 13.20 -32.24
C GLN A 657 57.63 12.57 -32.09
N ASP A 658 57.70 11.27 -31.79
CA ASP A 658 58.97 10.57 -31.62
C ASP A 658 59.77 10.56 -32.93
N PRO A 659 61.04 11.02 -32.95
CA PRO A 659 61.79 11.17 -34.20
C PRO A 659 62.06 9.86 -34.94
N HIS A 660 62.10 8.71 -34.24
CA HIS A 660 62.47 7.42 -34.83
C HIS A 660 61.25 6.59 -35.20
N THR A 661 60.27 6.52 -34.30
CA THR A 661 59.07 5.70 -34.50
C THR A 661 57.91 6.49 -35.12
N ARG A 662 58.06 7.82 -35.23
CA ARG A 662 57.07 8.81 -35.68
C ARG A 662 55.83 8.92 -34.80
N GLN A 663 55.74 8.17 -33.70
CA GLN A 663 54.55 8.03 -32.85
C GLN A 663 54.37 9.22 -31.89
N ALA A 664 53.16 9.74 -31.75
CA ALA A 664 52.87 10.84 -30.83
C ALA A 664 52.74 10.35 -29.40
N ARG A 665 53.36 11.12 -28.51
CA ARG A 665 53.17 11.02 -27.07
C ARG A 665 52.84 12.39 -26.50
N CYS A 666 51.93 12.40 -25.53
CA CYS A 666 51.59 13.61 -24.80
C CYS A 666 52.67 13.86 -23.77
N LEU A 667 53.20 15.08 -23.74
CA LEU A 667 54.06 15.56 -22.68
C LEU A 667 53.36 16.74 -22.04
N CYS A 668 53.16 16.69 -20.73
CA CYS A 668 52.60 17.82 -20.03
C CYS A 668 53.45 19.07 -20.30
N LYS A 669 52.80 20.21 -20.52
CA LYS A 669 53.46 21.49 -20.75
C LYS A 669 54.36 21.80 -19.55
N GLU A 670 55.35 22.66 -19.75
CA GLU A 670 56.23 23.06 -18.66
C GLU A 670 55.40 23.59 -17.49
N GLY A 671 55.68 23.09 -16.28
CA GLY A 671 54.81 23.30 -15.11
C GLY A 671 53.65 22.32 -14.96
N TRP A 672 53.58 21.21 -15.69
CA TRP A 672 52.55 20.18 -15.54
C TRP A 672 53.17 18.78 -15.53
N GLN A 673 52.55 17.81 -14.85
CA GLN A 673 53.05 16.43 -14.72
C GLN A 673 51.97 15.38 -14.96
N MET A 674 52.36 14.26 -15.56
CA MET A 674 51.45 13.17 -15.93
C MET A 674 51.18 12.30 -14.71
N THR A 675 49.91 12.01 -14.43
CA THR A 675 49.46 11.12 -13.36
C THR A 675 48.36 10.18 -13.85
N ASP A 676 48.32 8.94 -13.35
CA ASP A 676 47.29 7.96 -13.68
C ASP A 676 46.18 7.97 -12.60
N ASP A 677 44.92 7.94 -13.05
CA ASP A 677 43.73 8.04 -12.18
C ASP A 677 43.31 6.65 -11.68
N HIS A 678 43.24 6.46 -10.36
CA HIS A 678 43.17 5.12 -9.71
C HIS A 678 41.82 4.76 -9.04
N GLU A 679 40.78 5.59 -9.14
CA GLU A 679 39.54 5.41 -8.34
C GLU A 679 38.30 4.90 -9.10
N ASN A 680 38.44 4.04 -10.11
CA ASN A 680 37.30 3.29 -10.66
C ASN A 680 37.72 1.95 -11.26
N HIS A 681 37.72 0.90 -10.44
CA HIS A 681 38.08 -0.45 -10.87
C HIS A 681 36.84 -1.34 -10.96
N LEU A 682 36.20 -1.37 -12.14
CA LEU A 682 35.40 -2.51 -12.61
C LEU A 682 35.44 -2.77 -14.13
N HIS A 683 36.10 -1.94 -14.95
CA HIS A 683 36.39 -2.25 -16.37
C HIS A 683 37.74 -1.64 -16.79
N GLY A 684 38.77 -2.46 -16.97
CA GLY A 684 40.17 -2.01 -17.12
C GLY A 684 40.51 -1.09 -18.31
N ASN A 685 40.39 0.23 -18.14
CA ASN A 685 41.03 1.24 -18.99
C ASN A 685 41.58 2.40 -18.14
N TYR A 686 42.91 2.55 -18.09
CA TYR A 686 43.59 3.65 -17.41
C TYR A 686 43.52 4.94 -18.26
N LYS A 687 43.22 6.10 -17.67
CA LYS A 687 43.22 7.39 -18.36
C LYS A 687 44.23 8.34 -17.70
N SER A 688 45.34 8.66 -18.38
CA SER A 688 46.39 9.55 -17.87
C SER A 688 45.98 11.02 -17.99
N ILE A 689 46.17 11.81 -16.93
CA ILE A 689 45.84 13.24 -16.85
C ILE A 689 47.07 14.07 -16.47
N CYS A 690 47.17 15.31 -16.97
CA CYS A 690 48.23 16.24 -16.59
C CYS A 690 47.75 17.12 -15.43
N LYS A 691 48.38 16.98 -14.26
CA LYS A 691 48.14 17.84 -13.10
C LYS A 691 49.17 18.97 -13.05
N PRO A 692 48.80 20.18 -12.60
CA PRO A 692 49.72 21.29 -12.54
C PRO A 692 50.80 21.02 -11.49
N LYS A 693 52.05 21.27 -11.86
CA LYS A 693 53.14 21.52 -10.91
C LYS A 693 52.96 22.92 -10.32
N GLN A 694 53.63 23.19 -9.21
CA GLN A 694 53.41 24.43 -8.46
C GLN A 694 53.69 25.67 -9.33
N CYS A 695 52.74 26.61 -9.36
CA CYS A 695 52.79 27.71 -10.32
C CYS A 695 53.89 28.75 -10.04
N ASN A 696 54.49 28.75 -8.85
CA ASN A 696 55.58 29.65 -8.48
C ASN A 696 56.92 29.28 -9.11
N GLU A 697 57.14 28.00 -9.35
CA GLU A 697 58.37 27.52 -9.99
C GLU A 697 58.26 27.61 -11.50
N TYR A 698 57.06 27.38 -12.04
CA TYR A 698 56.86 27.18 -13.48
C TYR A 698 55.98 28.24 -14.17
N TYR A 699 55.46 29.23 -13.43
CA TYR A 699 54.71 30.38 -13.95
C TYR A 699 53.62 30.03 -14.97
N ASN A 700 52.88 28.96 -14.70
CA ASN A 700 52.01 28.29 -15.66
C ASN A 700 50.54 28.74 -15.62
N CYS A 701 50.21 29.83 -14.94
CA CYS A 701 48.85 30.39 -14.86
C CYS A 701 48.39 31.04 -16.16
N ASP A 702 47.08 31.20 -16.33
CA ASP A 702 46.52 32.03 -17.40
C ASP A 702 47.09 33.47 -17.32
N THR A 703 47.28 34.13 -18.47
CA THR A 703 47.69 35.55 -18.53
C THR A 703 46.76 36.49 -17.75
N ASN A 704 45.49 36.13 -17.64
CA ASN A 704 44.49 36.79 -16.82
C ASN A 704 44.34 36.11 -15.46
N ALA A 705 45.40 35.50 -14.92
CA ALA A 705 45.49 34.93 -13.58
C ALA A 705 46.79 35.33 -12.87
N ASN A 706 46.80 35.23 -11.54
CA ASN A 706 47.95 35.42 -10.67
C ASN A 706 48.30 34.09 -10.00
N CYS A 707 49.59 33.76 -9.93
CA CYS A 707 50.06 32.64 -9.12
C CYS A 707 50.24 33.09 -7.67
N LEU A 708 49.49 32.51 -6.74
CA LEU A 708 49.53 32.89 -5.32
C LEU A 708 49.73 31.63 -4.47
N ILE A 709 50.44 31.76 -3.34
CA ILE A 709 50.59 30.63 -2.41
C ILE A 709 49.27 30.40 -1.68
N ASN A 710 48.73 29.20 -1.78
CA ASN A 710 47.64 28.76 -0.92
C ASN A 710 48.24 28.43 0.45
N GLU A 711 47.99 29.30 1.43
CA GLU A 711 48.62 29.22 2.75
C GLU A 711 48.25 27.96 3.55
N ASN A 712 47.13 27.31 3.22
CA ASN A 712 46.68 26.09 3.86
C ASN A 712 47.38 24.85 3.29
N THR A 713 47.54 24.79 1.97
CA THR A 713 48.19 23.65 1.30
C THR A 713 49.69 23.84 1.17
N GLN A 714 50.20 25.05 1.43
CA GLN A 714 51.57 25.49 1.16
C GLN A 714 51.99 25.23 -0.31
N LYS A 715 51.01 25.18 -1.22
CA LYS A 715 51.20 24.96 -2.65
C LYS A 715 50.78 26.22 -3.40
N TYR A 716 51.48 26.52 -4.47
CA TYR A 716 51.18 27.69 -5.29
C TYR A 716 50.14 27.33 -6.35
N GLU A 717 49.04 28.09 -6.36
CA GLU A 717 47.86 27.89 -7.18
C GLU A 717 47.55 29.14 -8.02
N CYS A 718 47.03 28.92 -9.23
CA CYS A 718 46.66 29.98 -10.15
C CYS A 718 45.25 30.48 -9.89
N ILE A 719 45.06 31.80 -9.84
CA ILE A 719 43.78 32.43 -9.52
C ILE A 719 43.49 33.52 -10.55
N CYS A 720 42.35 33.47 -11.25
CA CYS A 720 41.99 34.47 -12.24
C CYS A 720 41.99 35.90 -11.65
N LYS A 721 42.51 36.85 -12.43
CA LYS A 721 42.49 38.29 -12.16
C LYS A 721 41.05 38.79 -12.22
N PRO A 722 40.72 39.88 -11.49
CA PRO A 722 39.36 40.42 -11.45
C PRO A 722 38.80 40.70 -12.85
N GLY A 723 37.58 40.21 -13.12
CA GLY A 723 36.88 40.38 -14.41
C GLY A 723 37.03 39.21 -15.40
N PHE A 724 37.80 38.18 -15.04
CA PHE A 724 37.95 36.95 -15.82
C PHE A 724 37.68 35.73 -14.92
N TYR A 725 37.09 34.68 -15.50
CA TYR A 725 36.55 33.54 -14.75
C TYR A 725 37.02 32.22 -15.34
N GLY A 726 37.30 31.24 -14.48
CA GLY A 726 37.76 29.91 -14.86
C GLY A 726 38.66 29.27 -13.80
N ASP A 727 39.40 28.23 -14.15
CA ASP A 727 40.18 27.39 -13.22
C ASP A 727 41.55 27.98 -12.82
N GLY A 728 41.78 29.27 -13.11
CA GLY A 728 43.05 29.95 -12.90
C GLY A 728 44.13 29.65 -13.94
N TYR A 729 44.00 28.53 -14.66
CA TYR A 729 44.88 28.14 -15.76
C TYR A 729 44.25 28.40 -17.13
N SER A 730 42.94 28.66 -17.16
CA SER A 730 42.14 29.12 -18.28
C SER A 730 41.08 30.10 -17.79
N CYS A 731 41.21 31.39 -18.10
CA CYS A 731 40.31 32.44 -17.62
C CYS A 731 39.64 33.20 -18.78
N THR A 732 38.31 33.20 -18.86
CA THR A 732 37.52 33.83 -19.95
C THR A 732 36.52 34.87 -19.42
N ALA A 733 36.04 35.76 -20.28
CA ALA A 733 35.06 36.81 -19.94
C ALA A 733 33.66 36.42 -20.44
N HIS A 734 32.63 36.54 -19.59
CA HIS A 734 31.24 36.13 -19.91
C HIS A 734 30.28 37.34 -20.04
N PHE A 735 29.32 37.27 -20.97
CA PHE A 735 28.30 38.30 -21.25
C PHE A 735 26.90 37.67 -21.35
N CYS A 736 25.82 38.35 -20.92
CA CYS A 736 24.42 37.86 -21.00
C CYS A 736 23.54 38.76 -21.87
N SER A 737 22.44 38.23 -22.44
CA SER A 737 21.48 39.00 -23.26
C SER A 737 20.06 38.99 -22.69
N SER A 738 19.71 37.99 -21.90
CA SER A 738 18.43 37.86 -21.19
C SER A 738 18.61 37.09 -19.87
N ASP A 739 17.63 37.15 -18.95
CA ASP A 739 17.70 36.44 -17.66
C ASP A 739 17.83 34.91 -17.82
N GLY A 740 17.37 34.35 -18.95
CA GLY A 740 17.53 32.94 -19.28
C GLY A 740 18.98 32.51 -19.57
N ASP A 741 19.89 33.45 -19.78
CA ASP A 741 21.32 33.19 -19.96
C ASP A 741 22.10 33.16 -18.62
N CYS A 742 21.41 33.45 -17.51
CA CYS A 742 21.98 33.53 -16.16
C CYS A 742 21.59 32.31 -15.30
N GLY A 743 22.38 32.05 -14.26
CA GLY A 743 22.18 30.94 -13.33
C GLY A 743 20.97 31.14 -12.42
N TYR A 744 20.59 30.10 -11.69
CA TYR A 744 19.50 30.16 -10.71
C TYR A 744 19.78 31.20 -9.61
N ASN A 745 18.77 32.00 -9.27
CA ASN A 745 18.86 33.15 -8.34
C ASN A 745 19.79 34.28 -8.84
N ALA A 746 19.82 34.55 -10.16
CA ALA A 746 20.52 35.66 -10.78
C ALA A 746 19.68 36.34 -11.87
N HIS A 747 19.96 37.62 -12.12
CA HIS A 747 19.34 38.42 -13.18
C HIS A 747 20.39 39.06 -14.09
N CYS A 748 20.06 39.22 -15.37
CA CYS A 748 20.91 39.86 -16.37
C CYS A 748 20.69 41.38 -16.32
N LEU A 749 21.69 42.11 -15.80
CA LEU A 749 21.63 43.56 -15.64
C LEU A 749 22.65 44.28 -16.55
N PRO A 750 22.35 45.51 -17.02
CA PRO A 750 23.29 46.32 -17.77
C PRO A 750 24.57 46.56 -16.97
N ASP A 751 25.74 46.38 -17.60
CA ASP A 751 27.04 46.59 -16.96
C ASP A 751 27.35 48.09 -16.91
N GLU A 752 27.17 48.71 -15.74
CA GLU A 752 27.36 50.16 -15.56
C GLU A 752 28.76 50.66 -15.93
N GLN A 753 29.78 49.79 -15.94
CA GLN A 753 31.15 50.15 -16.32
C GLN A 753 31.43 50.05 -17.82
N ARG A 754 30.56 49.36 -18.59
CA ARG A 754 30.74 49.13 -20.04
C ARG A 754 29.41 49.36 -20.77
N PRO A 755 29.15 50.60 -21.24
CA PRO A 755 27.90 50.95 -21.89
C PRO A 755 27.63 50.08 -23.12
N GLY A 756 26.46 49.42 -23.14
CA GLY A 756 26.03 48.52 -24.22
C GLY A 756 26.23 47.02 -23.96
N PHE A 757 26.78 46.65 -22.81
CA PHE A 757 26.99 45.25 -22.41
C PHE A 757 26.15 44.91 -21.16
N SER A 758 25.78 43.63 -20.99
CA SER A 758 25.02 43.14 -19.84
C SER A 758 25.74 41.96 -19.16
N LYS A 759 25.62 41.87 -17.84
CA LYS A 759 26.23 40.84 -16.99
C LYS A 759 25.20 40.22 -16.05
N CYS A 760 25.41 38.96 -15.69
CA CYS A 760 24.59 38.32 -14.66
C CYS A 760 24.97 38.86 -13.28
N VAL A 761 23.99 39.00 -12.40
CA VAL A 761 24.16 39.45 -11.01
C VAL A 761 23.26 38.60 -10.12
N CYS A 762 23.81 38.02 -9.05
CA CYS A 762 23.05 37.25 -8.09
C CYS A 762 22.03 38.11 -7.33
N ASP A 763 20.93 37.46 -6.93
CA ASP A 763 19.89 38.08 -6.13
C ASP A 763 20.40 38.52 -4.74
N PRO A 764 19.81 39.56 -4.13
CA PRO A 764 20.21 40.02 -2.79
C PRO A 764 20.22 38.87 -1.76
N GLY A 765 21.35 38.69 -1.09
CA GLY A 765 21.57 37.58 -0.14
C GLY A 765 22.29 36.37 -0.73
N TYR A 766 22.67 36.44 -2.01
CA TYR A 766 23.48 35.44 -2.70
C TYR A 766 24.79 36.07 -3.21
N LEU A 767 25.87 35.28 -3.15
CA LEU A 767 27.20 35.58 -3.67
C LEU A 767 27.45 34.78 -4.95
N ASN A 768 28.50 35.19 -5.67
CA ASN A 768 28.97 34.75 -6.99
C ASN A 768 28.50 35.64 -8.14
N ASP A 769 28.90 35.29 -9.36
CA ASP A 769 28.73 36.13 -10.55
C ASP A 769 27.40 35.92 -11.29
N GLY A 770 26.55 35.02 -10.79
CA GLY A 770 25.21 34.77 -11.32
C GLY A 770 25.15 34.14 -12.71
N THR A 771 26.27 33.67 -13.26
CA THR A 771 26.29 32.97 -14.54
C THR A 771 25.73 31.55 -14.41
N THR A 772 25.30 30.94 -15.52
CA THR A 772 24.85 29.53 -15.54
C THR A 772 25.92 28.54 -15.07
N PHE A 773 27.20 28.94 -15.10
CA PHE A 773 28.34 28.13 -14.68
C PHE A 773 28.77 28.37 -13.23
N SER A 774 28.32 29.46 -12.58
CA SER A 774 28.57 29.71 -11.16
C SER A 774 27.23 29.85 -10.42
N THR A 775 26.89 28.84 -9.63
CA THR A 775 25.62 28.83 -8.88
C THR A 775 25.66 29.97 -7.87
N CYS A 776 24.66 30.85 -7.86
CA CYS A 776 24.52 31.84 -6.80
C CYS A 776 24.38 31.10 -5.45
N VAL A 777 25.38 31.23 -4.59
CA VAL A 777 25.40 30.59 -3.28
C VAL A 777 24.95 31.59 -2.24
N LYS A 778 24.07 31.18 -1.32
CA LYS A 778 23.59 32.04 -0.25
C LYS A 778 24.79 32.55 0.57
N ASP A 779 24.89 33.87 0.74
CA ASP A 779 25.99 34.51 1.46
C ASP A 779 26.10 33.94 2.89
N VAL A 780 27.30 33.53 3.30
CA VAL A 780 27.54 32.94 4.62
C VAL A 780 27.65 34.07 5.63
N VAL A 781 26.58 34.28 6.38
CA VAL A 781 26.53 35.17 7.54
C VAL A 781 27.75 34.91 8.43
N SER A 782 28.59 35.93 8.63
CA SER A 782 29.84 35.82 9.40
C SER A 782 29.58 35.38 10.83
N CYS A 783 30.52 34.62 11.42
CA CYS A 783 30.29 33.99 12.73
C CYS A 783 30.14 34.98 13.90
N ASN A 784 30.47 36.26 13.70
CA ASN A 784 30.22 37.35 14.65
C ASN A 784 28.76 37.85 14.64
N ILE A 785 28.01 37.55 13.58
CA ILE A 785 26.59 37.88 13.42
C ILE A 785 25.74 36.66 13.81
N GLU A 786 26.13 35.47 13.32
CA GLU A 786 25.47 34.21 13.64
C GLU A 786 26.53 33.13 13.88
N ASN A 787 26.78 32.76 15.14
CA ASN A 787 27.89 31.89 15.50
C ASN A 787 27.60 30.41 15.13
N LYS A 788 28.04 30.01 13.92
CA LYS A 788 27.93 28.65 13.37
C LYS A 788 29.19 27.80 13.55
N CYS A 789 30.11 28.22 14.42
CA CYS A 789 31.37 27.51 14.61
C CYS A 789 31.19 26.18 15.37
N HIS A 790 32.07 25.22 15.10
CA HIS A 790 32.16 23.99 15.90
C HIS A 790 32.36 24.33 17.38
N ILE A 791 31.87 23.49 18.30
CA ILE A 791 32.04 23.72 19.75
C ILE A 791 33.51 23.83 20.17
N ASN A 792 34.38 23.07 19.48
CA ASN A 792 35.84 23.11 19.63
C ASN A 792 36.52 24.10 18.67
N ALA A 793 35.79 25.08 18.16
CA ALA A 793 36.31 26.21 17.40
C ALA A 793 36.08 27.53 18.15
N GLN A 794 36.72 28.57 17.65
CA GLN A 794 36.56 29.95 18.05
C GLN A 794 36.28 30.80 16.81
N CYS A 795 35.31 31.70 16.92
CA CYS A 795 35.04 32.69 15.90
C CYS A 795 36.10 33.80 16.03
N VAL A 796 36.96 33.93 15.02
CA VAL A 796 38.06 34.88 15.00
C VAL A 796 37.93 35.77 13.77
N TYR A 797 38.20 37.06 13.94
CA TYR A 797 38.28 37.98 12.82
C TYR A 797 39.52 37.66 11.99
N ASN A 798 39.33 37.33 10.73
CA ASN A 798 40.40 37.03 9.80
C ASN A 798 40.69 38.29 8.96
N GLU A 799 41.78 38.97 9.32
CA GLU A 799 42.21 40.22 8.70
C GLU A 799 42.51 40.09 7.19
N ARG A 800 42.82 38.88 6.69
CA ARG A 800 43.13 38.68 5.27
C ARG A 800 41.92 38.69 4.35
N ILE A 801 40.75 38.34 4.90
CA ILE A 801 39.49 38.25 4.15
C ILE A 801 38.42 39.17 4.74
N ASP A 802 38.81 40.08 5.64
CA ASP A 802 37.98 41.10 6.28
C ASP A 802 36.64 40.57 6.82
N ARG A 803 36.67 39.38 7.45
CA ARG A 803 35.46 38.76 8.01
C ARG A 803 35.76 37.82 9.17
N HIS A 804 34.75 37.55 9.99
CA HIS A 804 34.87 36.60 11.09
C HIS A 804 34.66 35.17 10.59
N VAL A 805 35.65 34.31 10.85
CA VAL A 805 35.67 32.89 10.49
C VAL A 805 35.85 32.00 11.70
N CYS A 806 35.43 30.76 11.58
CA CYS A 806 35.64 29.76 12.61
C CYS A 806 37.03 29.14 12.49
N LEU A 807 37.75 29.03 13.59
CA LEU A 807 39.08 28.41 13.67
C LEU A 807 39.09 27.38 14.81
N CYS A 808 39.56 26.17 14.57
CA CYS A 808 39.66 25.15 15.61
C CYS A 808 40.57 25.59 16.77
N ARG A 809 40.19 25.23 17.99
CA ARG A 809 40.97 25.49 19.20
C ARG A 809 42.20 24.59 19.25
N THR A 810 43.22 25.00 20.00
CA THR A 810 44.49 24.27 20.16
C THR A 810 44.25 22.81 20.59
N GLY A 811 44.86 21.85 19.90
CA GLY A 811 44.62 20.42 20.08
C GLY A 811 43.58 19.83 19.12
N TYR A 812 42.93 20.66 18.30
CA TYR A 812 41.97 20.25 17.27
C TYR A 812 42.35 20.80 15.87
N LYS A 813 42.14 19.99 14.84
CA LYS A 813 42.35 20.30 13.41
C LYS A 813 41.02 20.22 12.64
N GLY A 814 40.88 21.04 11.60
CA GLY A 814 39.67 21.07 10.76
C GLY A 814 39.40 22.47 10.18
N ASP A 815 38.22 22.64 9.59
CA ASP A 815 37.82 23.88 8.89
C ASP A 815 37.13 24.92 9.79
N GLY A 816 37.07 24.64 11.10
CA GLY A 816 36.43 25.51 12.10
C GLY A 816 34.92 25.33 12.23
N ILE A 817 34.25 24.74 11.24
CA ILE A 817 32.85 24.30 11.32
C ILE A 817 32.79 22.84 11.79
N ILE A 818 33.82 22.07 11.47
CA ILE A 818 34.07 20.72 11.95
C ILE A 818 35.49 20.70 12.51
N CYS A 819 35.65 20.43 13.82
CA CYS A 819 36.95 20.35 14.47
C CYS A 819 37.14 19.00 15.16
N ARG A 820 38.23 18.31 14.82
CA ARG A 820 38.58 16.97 15.30
C ARG A 820 39.91 17.01 16.04
N HIS A 821 40.20 16.07 16.94
CA HIS A 821 41.46 16.10 17.69
C HIS A 821 42.68 15.98 16.74
N GLU A 822 43.75 16.71 17.02
CA GLU A 822 44.94 16.77 16.15
C GLU A 822 45.70 15.43 16.09
N HIS A 823 45.75 14.73 17.23
CA HIS A 823 46.32 13.39 17.41
C HIS A 823 45.24 12.29 17.35
N SER A 824 45.59 11.15 16.76
CA SER A 824 44.70 9.99 16.64
C SER A 824 44.57 9.26 17.99
N CYS A 825 43.41 8.66 18.27
CA CYS A 825 43.19 7.92 19.52
C CYS A 825 44.06 6.65 19.65
N VAL A 826 44.75 6.23 18.57
CA VAL A 826 45.75 5.16 18.58
C VAL A 826 47.06 5.65 19.19
N GLU A 827 47.43 6.91 18.95
CA GLU A 827 48.68 7.50 19.45
C GLU A 827 48.55 7.96 20.91
N ASN A 828 47.37 8.45 21.29
CA ASN A 828 47.09 8.85 22.66
C ASN A 828 45.71 8.34 23.11
N THR A 829 45.73 7.26 23.90
CA THR A 829 44.53 6.57 24.38
C THR A 829 43.73 7.37 25.41
N THR A 830 44.29 8.46 25.97
CA THR A 830 43.56 9.34 26.90
C THR A 830 42.65 10.34 26.19
N ILE A 831 42.64 10.36 24.85
CA ILE A 831 41.72 11.19 24.05
C ILE A 831 40.29 10.63 24.11
N CYS A 832 40.15 9.31 24.21
CA CYS A 832 38.85 8.69 24.35
C CYS A 832 38.35 8.74 25.80
N SER A 833 37.04 8.81 25.97
CA SER A 833 36.40 8.57 27.27
C SER A 833 36.89 7.24 27.85
N PRO A 834 37.06 7.10 29.18
CA PRO A 834 37.33 5.81 29.81
C PRO A 834 36.32 4.72 29.43
N SER A 835 35.09 5.13 29.08
CA SER A 835 34.01 4.25 28.61
C SER A 835 33.93 4.15 27.09
N ALA A 836 34.99 4.49 26.35
CA ALA A 836 35.11 4.32 24.91
C ALA A 836 36.25 3.38 24.51
N ALA A 837 36.20 2.91 23.28
CA ALA A 837 37.25 2.18 22.58
C ALA A 837 37.67 2.98 21.35
N CYS A 838 38.97 3.02 21.07
CA CYS A 838 39.47 3.58 19.83
C CYS A 838 39.25 2.53 18.72
N VAL A 839 38.45 2.87 17.71
CA VAL A 839 38.07 1.98 16.62
C VAL A 839 38.40 2.63 15.29
N TYR A 840 38.83 1.81 14.33
CA TYR A 840 39.09 2.27 12.98
C TYR A 840 37.79 2.43 12.22
N ASP A 841 37.47 3.65 11.80
CA ASP A 841 36.31 3.96 10.98
C ASP A 841 36.71 3.85 9.49
N SER A 842 36.10 2.89 8.79
CA SER A 842 36.41 2.59 7.39
C SER A 842 35.91 3.66 6.41
N ILE A 843 34.92 4.46 6.80
CA ILE A 843 34.33 5.53 5.98
C ILE A 843 35.19 6.80 6.12
N LEU A 844 35.67 7.07 7.33
CA LEU A 844 36.50 8.25 7.62
C LEU A 844 38.00 7.99 7.41
N GLN A 845 38.41 6.73 7.21
CA GLN A 845 39.80 6.27 7.14
C GLN A 845 40.67 6.76 8.31
N ASP A 846 40.07 6.86 9.50
CA ASP A 846 40.74 7.37 10.70
C ASP A 846 40.33 6.55 11.93
N ASN A 847 41.17 6.58 12.98
CA ASN A 847 40.83 5.96 14.24
C ASN A 847 40.10 6.96 15.13
N VAL A 848 38.85 6.63 15.42
CA VAL A 848 37.93 7.48 16.17
C VAL A 848 37.55 6.80 17.48
N CYS A 849 37.27 7.60 18.50
CA CYS A 849 36.73 7.06 19.73
C CYS A 849 35.26 6.65 19.52
N SER A 850 34.90 5.47 19.99
CA SER A 850 33.53 4.96 19.98
C SER A 850 33.16 4.45 21.35
N CYS A 851 32.01 4.86 21.88
CA CYS A 851 31.58 4.45 23.21
C CYS A 851 31.39 2.93 23.30
N ARG A 852 31.85 2.33 24.41
CA ARG A 852 31.67 0.91 24.71
C ARG A 852 30.20 0.61 24.99
N GLU A 853 29.83 -0.66 24.86
CA GLU A 853 28.48 -1.14 25.13
C GLU A 853 27.95 -0.64 26.49
N GLY A 854 26.74 -0.07 26.50
CA GLY A 854 26.13 0.56 27.68
C GLY A 854 26.43 2.05 27.86
N PHE A 855 27.17 2.66 26.93
CA PHE A 855 27.44 4.10 26.90
C PHE A 855 27.16 4.70 25.53
N VAL A 856 26.75 5.97 25.49
CA VAL A 856 26.48 6.73 24.26
C VAL A 856 27.15 8.10 24.34
N GLY A 857 27.60 8.60 23.19
CA GLY A 857 28.26 9.89 23.03
C GLY A 857 29.21 9.90 21.84
N ASP A 858 30.06 10.92 21.76
CA ASP A 858 31.01 11.16 20.65
C ASP A 858 32.33 10.36 20.79
N GLY A 859 32.39 9.42 21.73
CA GLY A 859 33.57 8.62 22.04
C GLY A 859 34.61 9.32 22.90
N ILE A 860 34.66 10.65 22.92
CA ILE A 860 35.52 11.45 23.83
C ILE A 860 34.77 11.71 25.14
N HIS A 861 33.47 11.90 25.04
CA HIS A 861 32.53 11.99 26.13
C HIS A 861 31.48 10.90 25.97
N CYS A 862 31.55 9.89 26.84
CA CYS A 862 30.58 8.80 26.86
C CYS A 862 29.81 8.85 28.17
N ALA A 863 28.49 8.90 28.08
CA ALA A 863 27.58 8.83 29.21
C ALA A 863 26.88 7.47 29.21
N GLU A 864 26.54 6.94 30.38
CA GLU A 864 25.74 5.71 30.48
C GLU A 864 24.40 5.89 29.75
N THR A 865 23.96 4.86 29.03
CA THR A 865 22.70 4.90 28.30
C THR A 865 21.53 4.92 29.29
N LEU A 866 21.06 6.11 29.66
CA LEU A 866 19.82 6.27 30.41
C LEU A 866 18.62 6.13 29.46
N GLY A 867 17.92 5.00 29.56
CA GLY A 867 16.51 4.88 29.13
C GLY A 867 16.24 4.44 27.68
N GLY A 868 17.22 3.97 26.90
CA GLY A 868 16.98 3.35 25.58
C GLY A 868 16.75 1.83 25.66
N PRO A 869 16.00 1.22 24.72
CA PRO A 869 16.00 -0.24 24.58
C PRO A 869 17.36 -0.74 24.06
N LYS A 870 17.71 -1.99 24.39
CA LYS A 870 18.98 -2.63 23.96
C LYS A 870 19.10 -2.75 22.43
N GLU A 871 17.97 -2.84 21.73
CA GLU A 871 17.90 -3.04 20.28
C GLU A 871 17.00 -2.00 19.63
N GLN A 872 17.27 -1.71 18.35
CA GLN A 872 16.44 -0.82 17.53
C GLN A 872 15.29 -1.60 16.87
N PHE A 873 14.11 -1.00 16.83
CA PHE A 873 12.91 -1.58 16.23
C PHE A 873 11.93 -0.48 15.81
N LEU A 874 10.92 -0.82 15.02
CA LEU A 874 9.81 0.07 14.70
C LEU A 874 8.61 -0.25 15.58
N ILE A 875 7.81 0.76 15.91
CA ILE A 875 6.45 0.58 16.42
C ILE A 875 5.49 1.12 15.37
N VAL A 876 4.49 0.32 15.00
CA VAL A 876 3.64 0.59 13.84
C VAL A 876 2.18 0.44 14.22
N ASN A 877 1.37 1.45 13.90
CA ASN A 877 -0.07 1.39 14.02
C ASN A 877 -0.67 0.69 12.79
N GLN A 878 -1.42 -0.38 12.99
CA GLN A 878 -2.17 -1.09 11.95
C GLN A 878 -3.67 -1.15 12.34
N GLY A 879 -4.27 0.02 12.50
CA GLY A 879 -5.68 0.18 12.85
C GLY A 879 -5.97 -0.22 14.30
N GLN A 880 -6.47 -1.44 14.49
CA GLN A 880 -6.82 -1.99 15.81
C GLN A 880 -5.62 -2.54 16.58
N THR A 881 -4.48 -2.68 15.90
CA THR A 881 -3.28 -3.29 16.44
C THR A 881 -2.12 -2.30 16.42
N ILE A 882 -1.29 -2.34 17.46
CA ILE A 882 0.04 -1.72 17.48
C ILE A 882 1.08 -2.84 17.52
N LEU A 883 1.98 -2.86 16.55
CA LEU A 883 3.00 -3.89 16.36
C LEU A 883 4.40 -3.37 16.70
N LYS A 884 5.22 -4.24 17.30
CA LYS A 884 6.67 -4.11 17.38
C LYS A 884 7.28 -4.83 16.18
N VAL A 885 8.09 -4.13 15.38
CA VAL A 885 8.70 -4.68 14.17
C VAL A 885 10.23 -4.66 14.32
N PRO A 886 10.87 -5.83 14.46
CA PRO A 886 12.33 -5.95 14.45
C PRO A 886 12.93 -5.48 13.12
N LEU A 887 14.15 -4.92 13.14
CA LEU A 887 14.85 -4.50 11.93
C LEU A 887 15.63 -5.63 11.23
N THR A 888 15.82 -6.77 11.89
CA THR A 888 16.48 -7.96 11.35
C THR A 888 15.54 -9.16 11.33
N ALA A 889 15.65 -9.99 10.28
CA ALA A 889 14.81 -11.18 10.11
C ALA A 889 14.98 -12.21 11.25
N SER A 890 16.15 -12.24 11.91
CA SER A 890 16.43 -13.10 13.06
C SER A 890 15.60 -12.78 14.31
N GLY A 891 15.00 -11.59 14.39
CA GLY A 891 14.15 -11.18 15.50
C GLY A 891 12.66 -11.54 15.33
N LEU A 892 12.26 -12.13 14.20
CA LEU A 892 10.87 -12.47 13.92
C LEU A 892 10.47 -13.78 14.61
N THR A 893 9.58 -13.70 15.59
CA THR A 893 9.00 -14.84 16.28
C THR A 893 7.74 -15.33 15.57
N THR A 894 7.53 -16.65 15.52
CA THR A 894 6.35 -17.31 14.91
C THR A 894 5.10 -17.29 15.80
N ASN A 895 5.24 -16.88 17.06
CA ASN A 895 4.17 -16.64 18.02
C ASN A 895 3.90 -15.13 18.08
N ASN A 896 2.65 -14.71 18.28
CA ASN A 896 2.13 -13.31 18.28
C ASN A 896 2.85 -12.29 19.22
N ASP A 897 4.05 -12.56 19.71
CA ASP A 897 4.85 -11.75 20.64
C ASP A 897 5.22 -10.36 20.08
N ASN A 898 5.15 -10.17 18.76
CA ASN A 898 5.35 -8.87 18.11
C ASN A 898 4.12 -7.94 18.21
N ARG A 899 2.99 -8.41 18.75
CA ARG A 899 1.78 -7.61 18.95
C ARG A 899 1.79 -6.96 20.34
N ILE A 900 2.05 -5.65 20.39
CA ILE A 900 2.11 -4.88 21.64
C ILE A 900 0.71 -4.62 22.21
N LEU A 901 -0.20 -4.14 21.35
CA LEU A 901 -1.55 -3.77 21.77
C LEU A 901 -2.56 -4.19 20.72
N TYR A 902 -3.67 -4.78 21.16
CA TYR A 902 -4.84 -5.02 20.32
C TYR A 902 -6.08 -4.54 21.08
N VAL A 903 -6.75 -3.53 20.52
CA VAL A 903 -8.00 -3.02 21.06
C VAL A 903 -9.04 -3.06 19.95
N PRO A 904 -10.05 -3.94 20.04
CA PRO A 904 -11.14 -3.98 19.08
C PRO A 904 -11.77 -2.60 18.90
N ARG A 905 -12.03 -2.22 17.65
CA ARG A 905 -12.64 -0.92 17.25
C ARG A 905 -11.76 0.33 17.47
N MET A 906 -10.59 0.21 18.10
CA MET A 906 -9.59 1.28 18.10
C MET A 906 -9.12 1.54 16.66
N ARG A 907 -8.93 2.81 16.31
CA ARG A 907 -8.23 3.19 15.08
C ARG A 907 -7.05 4.06 15.46
N ALA A 908 -5.96 3.39 15.84
CA ALA A 908 -4.68 4.03 16.13
C ALA A 908 -4.12 4.61 14.83
N VAL A 909 -3.88 5.93 14.79
CA VAL A 909 -3.42 6.63 13.58
C VAL A 909 -2.05 7.26 13.81
N GLY A 910 -1.98 8.35 14.58
CA GLY A 910 -0.73 9.03 14.91
C GLY A 910 0.05 8.28 15.98
N ILE A 911 1.38 8.35 15.92
CA ILE A 911 2.27 7.73 16.90
C ILE A 911 3.53 8.58 17.13
N SER A 912 3.97 8.68 18.38
CA SER A 912 5.21 9.34 18.78
C SER A 912 5.75 8.71 20.06
N ILE A 913 6.97 9.02 20.47
CA ILE A 913 7.62 8.41 21.64
C ILE A 913 8.23 9.46 22.56
N ASP A 914 8.17 9.17 23.86
CA ASP A 914 9.04 9.74 24.86
C ASP A 914 10.20 8.77 25.10
N CYS A 915 11.33 9.02 24.43
CA CYS A 915 12.49 8.15 24.53
C CYS A 915 13.16 8.18 25.92
N ARG A 916 12.92 9.19 26.77
CA ARG A 916 13.51 9.26 28.11
C ARG A 916 12.83 8.30 29.09
N GLN A 917 11.50 8.15 28.99
CA GLN A 917 10.73 7.27 29.88
C GLN A 917 10.14 6.04 29.18
N GLN A 918 10.50 5.80 27.91
CA GLN A 918 10.09 4.64 27.11
C GLN A 918 8.57 4.50 26.96
N PHE A 919 7.89 5.62 26.76
CA PHE A 919 6.45 5.63 26.47
C PHE A 919 6.20 5.87 24.98
N VAL A 920 5.27 5.12 24.40
CA VAL A 920 4.59 5.44 23.15
C VAL A 920 3.39 6.31 23.47
N TYR A 921 3.16 7.34 22.67
CA TYR A 921 1.94 8.12 22.64
C TYR A 921 1.28 7.94 21.27
N PHE A 922 -0.01 7.63 21.25
CA PHE A 922 -0.73 7.41 20.00
C PHE A 922 -2.13 8.00 20.04
N THR A 923 -2.63 8.39 18.87
CA THR A 923 -3.98 8.93 18.71
C THR A 923 -4.93 7.82 18.30
N ASP A 924 -6.11 7.78 18.91
CA ASP A 924 -7.22 6.94 18.47
C ASP A 924 -8.32 7.82 17.90
N THR A 925 -8.48 7.76 16.58
CA THR A 925 -9.50 8.54 15.85
C THR A 925 -10.92 8.00 16.04
N SER A 926 -11.07 6.70 16.31
CA SER A 926 -12.38 6.11 16.64
C SER A 926 -12.79 6.46 18.06
N GLY A 927 -11.87 6.28 19.02
CA GLY A 927 -12.10 6.56 20.43
C GLY A 927 -11.99 8.03 20.81
N LYS A 928 -11.59 8.92 19.89
CA LYS A 928 -11.42 10.37 20.13
C LYS A 928 -10.49 10.67 21.32
N THR A 929 -9.41 9.91 21.42
CA THR A 929 -8.47 9.96 22.57
C THR A 929 -7.01 10.07 22.12
N ILE A 930 -6.18 10.56 23.04
CA ILE A 930 -4.73 10.33 23.01
C ILE A 930 -4.40 9.41 24.18
N GLN A 931 -3.67 8.35 23.88
CA GLN A 931 -3.28 7.33 24.85
C GLN A 931 -1.76 7.22 24.92
N ARG A 932 -1.27 6.66 26.01
CA ARG A 932 0.12 6.28 26.18
C ARG A 932 0.26 4.86 26.69
N MET A 933 1.39 4.22 26.42
CA MET A 933 1.78 2.93 26.98
C MET A 933 3.31 2.79 26.94
N LYS A 934 3.89 1.89 27.72
CA LYS A 934 5.30 1.51 27.57
C LYS A 934 5.54 0.77 26.25
N TYR A 935 6.80 0.67 25.80
CA TYR A 935 7.15 -0.04 24.56
C TYR A 935 6.75 -1.52 24.53
N ASP A 936 6.52 -2.14 25.70
CA ASP A 936 6.04 -3.52 25.86
C ASP A 936 4.51 -3.62 26.01
N GLY A 937 3.79 -2.49 25.95
CA GLY A 937 2.33 -2.42 26.09
C GLY A 937 1.84 -2.25 27.53
N SER A 938 2.72 -2.30 28.53
CA SER A 938 2.36 -2.06 29.92
C SER A 938 2.02 -0.58 30.19
N GLU A 939 1.41 -0.29 31.34
CA GLU A 939 1.02 1.07 31.75
C GLU A 939 0.15 1.83 30.72
N GLN A 940 -0.68 1.12 29.96
CA GLN A 940 -1.61 1.75 29.02
C GLN A 940 -2.56 2.69 29.76
N LYS A 941 -2.65 3.95 29.31
CA LYS A 941 -3.51 4.97 29.89
C LYS A 941 -3.99 5.98 28.85
N ILE A 942 -5.28 6.33 28.91
CA ILE A 942 -5.84 7.48 28.19
C ILE A 942 -5.41 8.76 28.92
N ILE A 943 -4.74 9.68 28.23
CA ILE A 943 -4.31 10.97 28.81
C ILE A 943 -5.24 12.13 28.42
N LEU A 944 -5.89 12.06 27.25
CA LEU A 944 -6.84 13.06 26.77
C LEU A 944 -8.01 12.36 26.08
N SER A 945 -9.22 12.87 26.28
CA SER A 945 -10.46 12.39 25.68
C SER A 945 -11.30 13.56 25.14
N GLY A 946 -12.35 13.24 24.37
CA GLY A 946 -13.24 14.26 23.78
C GLY A 946 -12.59 15.06 22.66
N LEU A 947 -11.70 14.44 21.90
CA LEU A 947 -11.07 15.05 20.71
C LEU A 947 -12.00 14.92 19.49
N GLY A 948 -11.70 15.60 18.38
CA GLY A 948 -12.45 15.49 17.15
C GLY A 948 -11.98 14.31 16.30
N SER A 949 -10.92 14.55 15.52
CA SER A 949 -10.21 13.54 14.73
C SER A 949 -8.69 13.78 14.84
N PRO A 950 -8.05 13.30 15.92
CA PRO A 950 -6.62 13.50 16.13
C PRO A 950 -5.80 12.61 15.17
N GLU A 951 -5.23 13.20 14.10
CA GLU A 951 -4.56 12.43 13.03
C GLU A 951 -3.04 12.31 13.24
N GLY A 952 -2.37 13.35 13.74
CA GLY A 952 -0.93 13.35 14.00
C GLY A 952 -0.60 13.75 15.44
N ILE A 953 0.54 13.28 15.92
CA ILE A 953 1.03 13.53 17.29
C ILE A 953 2.55 13.65 17.29
N ALA A 954 3.08 14.57 18.09
CA ALA A 954 4.51 14.78 18.29
C ALA A 954 4.80 15.02 19.78
N VAL A 955 5.82 14.34 20.30
CA VAL A 955 6.26 14.45 21.69
C VAL A 955 7.54 15.28 21.76
N ASP A 956 7.51 16.34 22.56
CA ASP A 956 8.72 17.02 23.03
C ASP A 956 9.19 16.36 24.32
N TRP A 957 10.19 15.48 24.20
CA TRP A 957 10.77 14.74 25.33
C TRP A 957 11.61 15.62 26.26
N VAL A 958 11.99 16.83 25.82
CA VAL A 958 12.81 17.80 26.55
C VAL A 958 11.92 18.66 27.45
N SER A 959 10.94 19.34 26.86
CA SER A 959 9.99 20.19 27.61
C SER A 959 8.85 19.41 28.25
N ARG A 960 8.75 18.10 27.98
CA ARG A 960 7.71 17.18 28.50
C ARG A 960 6.30 17.57 28.03
N LEU A 961 6.16 17.81 26.73
CA LEU A 961 4.91 18.22 26.09
C LEU A 961 4.48 17.26 24.98
N VAL A 962 3.18 17.21 24.72
CA VAL A 962 2.57 16.53 23.58
C VAL A 962 1.82 17.53 22.71
N PHE A 963 2.11 17.52 21.42
CA PHE A 963 1.46 18.32 20.39
C PHE A 963 0.66 17.40 19.46
N TRP A 964 -0.50 17.85 18.99
CA TRP A 964 -1.28 17.08 18.02
C TRP A 964 -2.05 17.97 17.04
N THR A 965 -2.41 17.38 15.92
CA THR A 965 -3.28 17.95 14.89
C THR A 965 -4.66 17.31 14.99
N ASP A 966 -5.71 18.13 14.92
CA ASP A 966 -7.09 17.65 14.87
C ASP A 966 -7.73 18.11 13.55
N SER A 967 -8.05 17.16 12.67
CA SER A 967 -8.55 17.46 11.33
C SER A 967 -10.03 17.81 11.31
N LEU A 968 -10.80 17.33 12.28
CA LEU A 968 -12.21 17.67 12.44
C LEU A 968 -12.37 19.05 13.08
N LEU A 969 -11.59 19.33 14.12
CA LEU A 969 -11.61 20.61 14.84
C LEU A 969 -10.72 21.68 14.19
N LYS A 970 -9.97 21.31 13.15
CA LYS A 970 -9.12 22.19 12.32
C LYS A 970 -8.12 23.00 13.13
N ARG A 971 -7.37 22.34 14.01
CA ARG A 971 -6.47 23.02 14.94
C ARG A 971 -5.23 22.22 15.32
N VAL A 972 -4.22 22.94 15.82
CA VAL A 972 -3.02 22.40 16.46
C VAL A 972 -3.07 22.75 17.94
N GLU A 973 -2.83 21.76 18.80
CA GLU A 973 -2.96 21.89 20.25
C GLU A 973 -1.72 21.33 20.97
N VAL A 974 -1.58 21.70 22.24
CA VAL A 974 -0.50 21.25 23.14
C VAL A 974 -1.03 20.91 24.52
N ALA A 975 -0.42 19.94 25.18
CA ALA A 975 -0.63 19.64 26.60
C ALA A 975 0.65 19.10 27.24
N LYS A 976 0.67 18.96 28.58
CA LYS A 976 1.69 18.13 29.25
C LYS A 976 1.52 16.66 28.88
N LEU A 977 2.59 15.87 29.01
CA LEU A 977 2.58 14.43 28.73
C LEU A 977 1.59 13.59 29.57
N ASP A 978 1.08 14.13 30.68
CA ASP A 978 0.03 13.49 31.48
C ASP A 978 -1.39 13.93 31.08
N GLY A 979 -1.52 14.79 30.08
CA GLY A 979 -2.78 15.40 29.61
C GLY A 979 -3.21 16.64 30.40
N SER A 980 -2.49 17.01 31.46
CA SER A 980 -2.76 18.25 32.20
C SER A 980 -2.34 19.48 31.40
N LEU A 981 -2.91 20.64 31.75
CA LEU A 981 -2.59 21.95 31.14
C LEU A 981 -2.64 21.92 29.60
N ARG A 982 -3.85 21.97 29.05
CA ARG A 982 -4.12 21.91 27.62
C ARG A 982 -4.32 23.31 27.04
N LYS A 983 -3.80 23.55 25.84
CA LYS A 983 -3.96 24.81 25.11
C LYS A 983 -4.17 24.58 23.60
N VAL A 984 -5.10 25.33 23.01
CA VAL A 984 -5.22 25.48 21.55
C VAL A 984 -4.19 26.51 21.07
N LEU A 985 -3.23 26.09 20.24
CA LEU A 985 -2.18 26.96 19.74
C LEU A 985 -2.59 27.67 18.45
N LEU A 986 -3.17 26.94 17.51
CA LEU A 986 -3.52 27.44 16.19
C LEU A 986 -4.88 26.88 15.76
N ASP A 987 -5.83 27.74 15.39
CA ASP A 987 -7.20 27.38 14.99
C ASP A 987 -7.72 28.16 13.76
N LYS A 988 -6.91 29.06 13.21
CA LYS A 988 -7.25 29.87 12.03
C LYS A 988 -6.54 29.36 10.79
N ASN A 989 -7.18 29.43 9.62
CA ASN A 989 -6.58 29.05 8.34
C ASN A 989 -5.92 27.65 8.38
N ILE A 990 -6.60 26.67 8.97
CA ILE A 990 -6.20 25.26 8.98
C ILE A 990 -7.40 24.49 8.44
N GLN A 991 -7.18 23.54 7.52
CA GLN A 991 -8.28 22.81 6.88
C GLN A 991 -8.20 21.32 7.11
N ASN A 992 -7.09 20.69 6.72
CA ASN A 992 -6.88 19.26 6.88
C ASN A 992 -5.48 18.96 7.44
N PRO A 993 -5.19 19.37 8.69
CA PRO A 993 -3.90 19.12 9.32
C PRO A 993 -3.72 17.61 9.56
N ARG A 994 -2.53 17.07 9.27
CA ARG A 994 -2.21 15.64 9.43
C ARG A 994 -0.90 15.40 10.16
N GLY A 995 0.23 15.36 9.47
CA GLY A 995 1.53 15.10 10.09
C GLY A 995 1.94 16.27 10.96
N ILE A 996 2.64 15.99 12.07
CA ILE A 996 3.21 17.01 12.95
C ILE A 996 4.56 16.54 13.49
N ALA A 997 5.53 17.44 13.57
CA ALA A 997 6.83 17.20 14.18
C ALA A 997 7.27 18.41 15.03
N VAL A 998 8.17 18.17 15.97
CA VAL A 998 8.72 19.17 16.88
C VAL A 998 10.22 19.26 16.73
N ASN A 999 10.77 20.45 16.92
CA ASN A 999 12.19 20.63 17.18
C ASN A 999 12.36 21.34 18.53
N PRO A 1000 12.63 20.58 19.63
CA PRO A 1000 12.81 21.16 20.97
C PRO A 1000 14.05 22.03 21.12
N GLU A 1001 15.09 21.80 20.30
CA GLU A 1001 16.33 22.58 20.30
C GLU A 1001 16.04 23.99 19.81
N LEU A 1002 15.26 24.16 18.74
CA LEU A 1002 14.94 25.45 18.12
C LEU A 1002 13.60 26.04 18.55
N GLY A 1003 12.78 25.28 19.27
CA GLY A 1003 11.45 25.70 19.71
C GLY A 1003 10.45 25.83 18.56
N TYR A 1004 10.51 24.95 17.56
CA TYR A 1004 9.59 24.94 16.42
C TYR A 1004 8.61 23.76 16.44
N ILE A 1005 7.43 24.00 15.88
CA ILE A 1005 6.48 22.98 15.43
C ILE A 1005 6.31 23.06 13.91
N PHE A 1006 6.14 21.90 13.29
CA PHE A 1006 5.93 21.76 11.86
C PHE A 1006 4.72 20.87 11.62
N TRP A 1007 3.86 21.19 10.64
CA TRP A 1007 2.74 20.33 10.29
C TRP A 1007 2.42 20.36 8.79
N THR A 1008 1.77 19.30 8.31
CA THR A 1008 1.22 19.21 6.95
C THR A 1008 -0.28 19.52 6.96
N ASP A 1009 -0.74 20.28 5.96
CA ASP A 1009 -2.16 20.50 5.67
C ASP A 1009 -2.42 20.06 4.23
N TRP A 1010 -3.14 18.94 4.07
CA TRP A 1010 -3.32 18.30 2.77
C TRP A 1010 -4.54 18.81 2.00
N ASN A 1011 -5.08 19.97 2.35
CA ASN A 1011 -6.16 20.61 1.62
C ASN A 1011 -5.89 20.58 0.10
N ARG A 1012 -6.71 19.84 -0.65
CA ARG A 1012 -6.51 19.61 -2.09
C ARG A 1012 -6.47 20.88 -2.93
N GLN A 1013 -7.06 21.98 -2.44
CA GLN A 1013 -7.05 23.27 -3.11
C GLN A 1013 -5.78 24.08 -2.83
N ASN A 1014 -5.19 23.92 -1.66
CA ASN A 1014 -4.02 24.68 -1.23
C ASN A 1014 -3.19 23.86 -0.22
N PRO A 1015 -2.50 22.80 -0.69
CA PRO A 1015 -1.70 21.94 0.17
C PRO A 1015 -0.44 22.69 0.61
N ARG A 1016 -0.09 22.58 1.88
CA ARG A 1016 1.04 23.29 2.46
C ARG A 1016 1.70 22.55 3.60
N ILE A 1017 2.97 22.84 3.81
CA ILE A 1017 3.73 22.49 5.01
C ILE A 1017 4.05 23.81 5.71
N GLU A 1018 3.73 23.89 6.99
CA GLU A 1018 3.84 25.11 7.78
C GLU A 1018 4.73 24.91 8.99
N ARG A 1019 5.28 26.02 9.48
CA ARG A 1019 6.12 26.11 10.67
C ARG A 1019 5.61 27.22 11.57
N ALA A 1020 5.67 27.02 12.87
CA ALA A 1020 5.49 28.07 13.88
C ALA A 1020 6.44 27.82 15.06
N ASN A 1021 6.59 28.82 15.92
CA ASN A 1021 7.20 28.62 17.23
C ASN A 1021 6.30 27.68 18.07
N MET A 1022 6.86 27.00 19.07
CA MET A 1022 6.13 26.10 19.97
C MET A 1022 5.02 26.79 20.77
N ASP A 1023 5.08 28.13 20.88
CA ASP A 1023 4.06 28.98 21.47
C ASP A 1023 2.96 29.44 20.48
N GLY A 1024 3.02 28.97 19.23
CA GLY A 1024 2.12 29.32 18.13
C GLY A 1024 2.45 30.63 17.42
N SER A 1025 3.48 31.36 17.86
CA SER A 1025 3.89 32.62 17.23
C SER A 1025 4.69 32.41 15.94
N GLU A 1026 4.85 33.48 15.16
CA GLU A 1026 5.64 33.51 13.91
C GLU A 1026 5.30 32.40 12.91
N ARG A 1027 4.03 32.00 12.84
CA ARG A 1027 3.53 31.04 11.86
C ARG A 1027 3.84 31.49 10.43
N LYS A 1028 4.45 30.61 9.64
CA LYS A 1028 4.81 30.81 8.23
C LYS A 1028 4.58 29.53 7.42
N ILE A 1029 4.30 29.72 6.13
CA ILE A 1029 4.30 28.63 5.15
C ILE A 1029 5.75 28.31 4.81
N LEU A 1030 6.15 27.05 4.99
CA LEU A 1030 7.49 26.55 4.69
C LEU A 1030 7.58 26.02 3.25
N VAL A 1031 6.56 25.27 2.82
CA VAL A 1031 6.45 24.71 1.47
C VAL A 1031 5.01 24.83 0.98
N SER A 1032 4.82 25.30 -0.25
CA SER A 1032 3.50 25.38 -0.91
C SER A 1032 3.52 24.97 -2.38
N ASP A 1033 4.69 24.79 -2.97
CA ASP A 1033 4.87 24.39 -4.35
C ASP A 1033 5.11 22.88 -4.47
N LYS A 1034 4.66 22.28 -5.57
CA LYS A 1034 4.83 20.84 -5.86
C LYS A 1034 4.37 19.94 -4.69
N LEU A 1035 3.26 20.31 -4.07
CA LEU A 1035 2.57 19.52 -3.06
C LEU A 1035 1.21 19.06 -3.59
N GLY A 1036 0.78 17.89 -3.17
CA GLY A 1036 -0.48 17.28 -3.58
C GLY A 1036 -1.25 16.71 -2.41
N LEU A 1037 -0.70 15.69 -1.75
CA LEU A 1037 -1.26 15.07 -0.55
C LEU A 1037 -0.14 14.85 0.47
N PRO A 1038 0.38 15.93 1.08
CA PRO A 1038 1.44 15.83 2.07
C PRO A 1038 0.92 15.13 3.34
N ASN A 1039 1.54 14.00 3.68
CA ASN A 1039 1.10 13.12 4.77
C ASN A 1039 2.05 13.21 5.98
N GLY A 1040 2.63 12.10 6.41
CA GLY A 1040 3.56 12.02 7.53
C GLY A 1040 4.85 12.80 7.27
N LEU A 1041 5.40 13.36 8.35
CA LEU A 1041 6.63 14.14 8.34
C LEU A 1041 7.41 13.91 9.64
N TYR A 1042 8.72 14.08 9.59
CA TYR A 1042 9.60 14.07 10.77
C TYR A 1042 10.69 15.14 10.64
N TYR A 1043 11.34 15.47 11.76
CA TYR A 1043 12.52 16.33 11.78
C TYR A 1043 13.77 15.49 12.06
N ASP A 1044 14.75 15.53 11.15
CA ASP A 1044 16.07 14.94 11.33
C ASP A 1044 16.95 15.91 12.13
N HIS A 1045 17.16 15.61 13.41
CA HIS A 1045 17.98 16.45 14.29
C HIS A 1045 19.46 16.47 13.91
N HIS A 1046 19.97 15.39 13.29
CA HIS A 1046 21.38 15.30 12.90
C HIS A 1046 21.66 16.11 11.64
N ARG A 1047 20.77 16.02 10.64
CA ARG A 1047 20.90 16.76 9.37
C ARG A 1047 20.26 18.15 9.40
N ARG A 1048 19.49 18.48 10.44
CA ARG A 1048 18.70 19.71 10.60
C ARG A 1048 17.72 19.95 9.46
N GLU A 1049 17.03 18.90 9.04
CA GLU A 1049 16.10 18.90 7.92
C GLU A 1049 14.73 18.37 8.34
N LEU A 1050 13.67 18.96 7.79
CA LEU A 1050 12.31 18.44 7.84
C LEU A 1050 12.06 17.56 6.61
N CYS A 1051 11.67 16.31 6.82
CA CYS A 1051 11.34 15.38 5.74
C CYS A 1051 9.85 15.01 5.76
N TRP A 1052 9.23 14.89 4.58
CA TRP A 1052 7.81 14.52 4.44
C TRP A 1052 7.58 13.58 3.25
N GLY A 1053 6.51 12.80 3.34
CA GLY A 1053 6.00 11.98 2.25
C GLY A 1053 4.77 12.62 1.62
N ASP A 1054 4.71 12.69 0.28
CA ASP A 1054 3.53 13.14 -0.44
C ASP A 1054 2.91 12.00 -1.27
N ALA A 1055 1.68 11.62 -0.93
CA ALA A 1055 1.02 10.48 -1.56
C ALA A 1055 0.57 10.73 -3.00
N LYS A 1056 0.39 11.99 -3.41
CA LYS A 1056 -0.01 12.33 -4.78
C LYS A 1056 1.21 12.53 -5.65
N MET A 1057 2.25 13.17 -5.12
CA MET A 1057 3.52 13.38 -5.84
C MET A 1057 4.37 12.10 -5.87
N LYS A 1058 4.08 11.13 -5.00
CA LYS A 1058 4.82 9.88 -4.85
C LYS A 1058 6.28 10.08 -4.46
N THR A 1059 6.56 11.15 -3.73
CA THR A 1059 7.91 11.54 -3.31
C THR A 1059 8.08 11.48 -1.80
N ILE A 1060 9.31 11.24 -1.37
CA ILE A 1060 9.79 11.63 -0.05
C ILE A 1060 10.83 12.72 -0.25
N GLU A 1061 10.63 13.86 0.42
CA GLU A 1061 11.45 15.05 0.26
C GLU A 1061 11.90 15.57 1.62
N CYS A 1062 13.05 16.25 1.64
CA CYS A 1062 13.61 16.88 2.82
C CYS A 1062 13.94 18.34 2.50
N VAL A 1063 13.76 19.22 3.48
CA VAL A 1063 14.06 20.66 3.38
C VAL A 1063 14.66 21.14 4.68
N ARG A 1064 15.54 22.14 4.67
CA ARG A 1064 16.01 22.75 5.91
C ARG A 1064 14.87 23.47 6.63
N ASP A 1065 15.07 23.68 7.92
CA ASP A 1065 14.13 24.39 8.78
C ASP A 1065 13.79 25.81 8.27
N ASP A 1066 14.72 26.47 7.58
CA ASP A 1066 14.53 27.78 6.93
C ASP A 1066 13.87 27.73 5.53
N GLY A 1067 13.59 26.53 5.01
CA GLY A 1067 12.99 26.33 3.68
C GLY A 1067 14.01 26.17 2.54
N SER A 1068 15.31 26.30 2.82
CA SER A 1068 16.37 26.12 1.83
C SER A 1068 16.76 24.64 1.64
N ASN A 1069 17.54 24.36 0.60
CA ASN A 1069 18.09 23.03 0.31
C ASN A 1069 17.05 21.91 0.24
N ARG A 1070 15.88 22.20 -0.36
CA ARG A 1070 14.87 21.18 -0.65
C ARG A 1070 15.44 20.14 -1.61
N ARG A 1071 15.38 18.87 -1.21
CA ARG A 1071 15.89 17.72 -1.97
C ARG A 1071 14.91 16.56 -1.93
N VAL A 1072 14.86 15.80 -3.02
CA VAL A 1072 14.07 14.57 -3.13
C VAL A 1072 14.96 13.39 -2.74
N ILE A 1073 14.51 12.54 -1.82
CA ILE A 1073 15.23 11.32 -1.41
C ILE A 1073 14.60 10.05 -1.97
N LEU A 1074 13.34 10.10 -2.40
CA LEU A 1074 12.64 9.01 -3.08
C LEU A 1074 11.65 9.59 -4.09
N ALA A 1075 11.61 9.07 -5.31
CA ALA A 1075 10.68 9.48 -6.37
C ALA A 1075 10.11 8.26 -7.11
N ASP A 1076 8.84 8.35 -7.54
CA ASP A 1076 8.12 7.43 -8.43
C ASP A 1076 8.00 5.95 -8.00
N GLN A 1077 8.62 5.58 -6.87
CA GLN A 1077 8.60 4.22 -6.32
C GLN A 1077 7.65 4.07 -5.12
N THR A 1078 6.99 5.16 -4.68
CA THR A 1078 5.94 5.09 -3.66
C THR A 1078 4.56 5.06 -4.31
N THR A 1079 3.60 4.38 -3.68
CA THR A 1079 2.25 4.21 -4.24
C THR A 1079 1.20 4.99 -3.46
N MET A 1080 1.21 4.91 -2.12
CA MET A 1080 0.33 5.69 -1.25
C MET A 1080 0.92 5.79 0.16
N ILE A 1081 1.97 6.62 0.31
CA ILE A 1081 2.68 6.84 1.57
C ILE A 1081 1.77 7.46 2.65
N PHE A 1082 1.86 7.00 3.90
CA PHE A 1082 1.10 7.56 5.01
C PHE A 1082 1.98 8.05 6.16
N GLY A 1083 2.58 7.15 6.93
CA GLY A 1083 3.49 7.45 8.03
C GLY A 1083 4.93 7.57 7.54
N LEU A 1084 5.74 8.39 8.21
CA LEU A 1084 7.16 8.58 7.90
C LEU A 1084 7.94 8.78 9.20
N SER A 1085 9.08 8.11 9.36
CA SER A 1085 9.90 8.16 10.57
C SER A 1085 11.41 8.19 10.28
N ASP A 1086 12.15 8.84 11.18
CA ASP A 1086 13.61 8.93 11.21
C ASP A 1086 14.27 7.69 11.84
N GLY A 1087 15.06 6.96 11.05
CA GLY A 1087 15.88 5.82 11.45
C GLY A 1087 17.40 6.08 11.54
N LEU A 1088 17.84 7.32 11.78
CA LEU A 1088 19.25 7.77 11.69
C LEU A 1088 19.78 7.78 10.25
N GLU A 1089 20.15 6.61 9.73
CA GLU A 1089 20.65 6.46 8.35
C GLU A 1089 19.50 6.27 7.35
N TYR A 1090 18.40 5.66 7.80
CA TYR A 1090 17.27 5.33 6.95
C TYR A 1090 16.05 6.22 7.20
N ALA A 1091 15.27 6.46 6.16
CA ALA A 1091 13.89 6.89 6.29
C ALA A 1091 12.97 5.67 6.17
N TYR A 1092 12.02 5.53 7.09
CA TYR A 1092 11.04 4.46 7.06
C TYR A 1092 9.65 5.01 6.80
N TRP A 1093 8.87 4.35 5.95
CA TRP A 1093 7.51 4.78 5.64
C TRP A 1093 6.53 3.62 5.58
N THR A 1094 5.25 3.91 5.82
CA THR A 1094 4.14 2.97 5.58
C THR A 1094 3.47 3.31 4.26
N ASP A 1095 3.13 2.29 3.47
CA ASP A 1095 2.42 2.46 2.20
C ASP A 1095 1.10 1.67 2.19
N TRP A 1096 -0.01 2.36 1.94
CA TRP A 1096 -1.35 1.76 1.97
C TRP A 1096 -1.66 0.87 0.78
N SER A 1097 -0.99 1.05 -0.36
CA SER A 1097 -1.26 0.27 -1.57
C SER A 1097 -0.47 -1.02 -1.60
N THR A 1098 0.79 -1.00 -1.17
CA THR A 1098 1.61 -2.22 -1.04
C THR A 1098 1.41 -2.92 0.29
N ASN A 1099 0.85 -2.23 1.29
CA ASN A 1099 0.74 -2.68 2.67
C ASN A 1099 2.09 -3.12 3.29
N LYS A 1100 3.17 -2.45 2.87
CA LYS A 1100 4.55 -2.69 3.33
C LYS A 1100 5.10 -1.50 4.10
N ILE A 1101 6.15 -1.76 4.87
CA ILE A 1101 7.03 -0.73 5.41
C ILE A 1101 8.20 -0.61 4.47
N GLY A 1102 8.33 0.54 3.80
CA GLY A 1102 9.50 0.83 3.00
C GLY A 1102 10.65 1.39 3.84
N ARG A 1103 11.87 1.18 3.35
CA ARG A 1103 13.12 1.69 3.91
C ARG A 1103 13.98 2.25 2.77
N ILE A 1104 14.53 3.44 2.96
CA ILE A 1104 15.49 4.03 2.02
C ILE A 1104 16.61 4.75 2.77
N ASP A 1105 17.83 4.67 2.22
CA ASP A 1105 18.99 5.46 2.67
C ASP A 1105 18.72 6.95 2.40
N LYS A 1106 19.04 7.81 3.36
CA LYS A 1106 18.83 9.25 3.18
C LYS A 1106 19.83 9.89 2.21
N THR A 1107 20.84 9.16 1.76
CA THR A 1107 21.79 9.54 0.70
C THR A 1107 21.46 8.82 -0.62
N PRO A 1108 21.68 9.43 -1.80
CA PRO A 1108 21.13 8.95 -3.08
C PRO A 1108 21.79 7.68 -3.67
N SER A 1109 22.53 6.90 -2.88
CA SER A 1109 23.40 5.81 -3.34
C SER A 1109 22.75 4.42 -3.35
N HIS A 1110 21.52 4.25 -2.86
CA HIS A 1110 20.87 2.94 -2.71
C HIS A 1110 19.42 2.91 -3.19
N THR A 1111 19.01 1.77 -3.77
CA THR A 1111 17.61 1.49 -4.10
C THR A 1111 16.79 1.25 -2.82
N PRO A 1112 15.52 1.68 -2.76
CA PRO A 1112 14.68 1.38 -1.61
C PRO A 1112 14.43 -0.12 -1.46
N ASP A 1113 14.22 -0.53 -0.22
CA ASP A 1113 13.93 -1.91 0.19
C ASP A 1113 12.72 -1.93 1.16
N SER A 1114 12.30 -3.11 1.62
CA SER A 1114 11.16 -3.26 2.53
C SER A 1114 11.54 -3.96 3.84
N VAL A 1115 10.93 -3.53 4.94
CA VAL A 1115 11.02 -4.20 6.24
C VAL A 1115 9.91 -5.23 6.35
N LEU A 1116 10.27 -6.45 6.75
CA LEU A 1116 9.31 -7.54 6.96
C LEU A 1116 8.34 -7.18 8.08
N LEU A 1117 7.05 -7.21 7.76
CA LEU A 1117 5.99 -6.97 8.72
C LEU A 1117 5.67 -8.28 9.47
N PRO A 1118 5.73 -8.30 10.81
CA PRO A 1118 5.37 -9.49 11.58
C PRO A 1118 3.87 -9.78 11.49
N SER A 1119 3.51 -11.05 11.70
CA SER A 1119 2.10 -11.46 11.83
C SER A 1119 1.48 -10.85 13.09
N GLY A 1120 0.17 -10.57 13.05
CA GLY A 1120 -0.59 -10.11 14.23
C GLY A 1120 -1.42 -8.84 14.05
N GLY A 1121 -1.30 -8.14 12.93
CA GLY A 1121 -2.16 -7.01 12.54
C GLY A 1121 -2.84 -7.23 11.18
N ASN A 1122 -3.98 -6.55 10.96
CA ASN A 1122 -4.75 -6.62 9.73
C ASN A 1122 -5.22 -5.22 9.33
N GLY A 1123 -5.26 -4.93 8.03
CA GLY A 1123 -5.64 -3.63 7.48
C GLY A 1123 -4.45 -2.72 7.20
N LYS A 1124 -4.75 -1.44 6.98
CA LYS A 1124 -3.79 -0.42 6.55
C LYS A 1124 -2.77 -0.09 7.63
N LEU A 1125 -1.54 0.15 7.21
CA LEU A 1125 -0.47 0.66 8.06
C LEU A 1125 -0.56 2.20 8.17
N TYR A 1126 -0.78 2.71 9.38
CA TYR A 1126 -0.89 4.13 9.67
C TYR A 1126 0.47 4.72 10.10
N GLY A 1127 0.54 5.46 11.21
CA GLY A 1127 1.79 6.00 11.72
C GLY A 1127 2.78 4.91 12.12
N LEU A 1128 4.05 5.15 11.88
CA LEU A 1128 5.16 4.37 12.43
C LEU A 1128 6.14 5.30 13.16
N ILE A 1129 6.92 4.73 14.08
CA ILE A 1129 8.03 5.42 14.71
C ILE A 1129 9.20 4.45 14.90
N ALA A 1130 10.41 4.89 14.56
CA ALA A 1130 11.63 4.15 14.81
C ALA A 1130 12.11 4.43 16.24
N VAL A 1131 12.24 3.36 17.04
CA VAL A 1131 12.76 3.42 18.39
C VAL A 1131 14.27 3.17 18.34
N LYS A 1132 15.03 4.24 18.58
CA LYS A 1132 16.50 4.21 18.61
C LYS A 1132 17.01 3.65 19.94
N ASN A 1133 18.22 3.11 19.93
CA ASN A 1133 18.90 2.55 21.11
C ASN A 1133 19.38 3.64 22.10
N SER A 1134 19.30 4.91 21.71
CA SER A 1134 19.64 6.07 22.54
C SER A 1134 18.64 7.20 22.32
N CYS A 1135 18.39 7.96 23.38
CA CYS A 1135 17.62 9.19 23.34
C CYS A 1135 18.62 10.36 23.17
N PRO A 1136 18.33 11.41 22.37
CA PRO A 1136 19.21 12.57 22.28
C PRO A 1136 19.27 13.33 23.62
N ILE A 1137 20.41 13.25 24.32
CA ILE A 1137 20.63 13.86 25.65
C ILE A 1137 21.31 15.24 25.53
N ASP A 1138 22.01 15.48 24.43
CA ASP A 1138 22.64 16.75 24.05
C ASP A 1138 21.61 17.84 23.68
N ILE A 1139 20.38 17.44 23.37
CA ILE A 1139 19.27 18.36 23.09
C ILE A 1139 18.62 18.78 24.41
N ASN A 1140 18.84 20.03 24.79
CA ASN A 1140 18.20 20.71 25.92
C ASN A 1140 17.62 22.05 25.49
N ASN A 1141 16.74 22.61 26.33
CA ASN A 1141 16.21 23.94 26.13
C ASN A 1141 15.90 24.63 27.46
N VAL A 1142 15.48 25.88 27.40
CA VAL A 1142 15.20 26.70 28.59
C VAL A 1142 14.07 26.17 29.48
N CYS A 1143 13.24 25.25 28.99
CA CYS A 1143 12.17 24.60 29.76
C CYS A 1143 12.61 23.28 30.41
N SER A 1144 13.78 22.72 30.08
CA SER A 1144 14.28 21.48 30.69
C SER A 1144 14.96 21.64 32.04
N GLU A 1145 15.57 22.81 32.30
CA GLU A 1145 16.37 23.04 33.54
C GLU A 1145 15.61 23.80 34.64
N ASN A 1146 14.69 24.70 34.28
CA ASN A 1146 13.96 25.55 35.24
C ASN A 1146 12.53 25.85 34.74
N ASN A 1147 11.59 24.94 35.05
CA ASN A 1147 10.18 25.05 34.68
C ASN A 1147 9.39 26.04 35.58
N ASP A 1148 9.94 27.22 35.89
CA ASP A 1148 9.36 28.21 36.83
C ASP A 1148 8.13 28.97 36.28
N CYS A 1149 7.43 28.43 35.29
CA CYS A 1149 6.13 28.99 34.91
C CYS A 1149 5.16 28.84 36.09
N THR A 1150 4.30 29.85 36.31
CA THR A 1150 3.41 29.84 37.47
C THR A 1150 2.34 28.74 37.34
N VAL A 1151 1.66 28.43 38.44
CA VAL A 1151 0.58 27.43 38.46
C VAL A 1151 -0.44 27.72 37.34
N GLY A 1152 -0.78 26.69 36.56
CA GLY A 1152 -1.71 26.80 35.42
C GLY A 1152 -1.07 27.17 34.07
N GLN A 1153 0.24 27.36 33.99
CA GLN A 1153 0.94 27.74 32.76
C GLN A 1153 1.81 26.60 32.18
N LEU A 1154 1.93 26.58 30.86
CA LEU A 1154 2.85 25.77 30.07
C LEU A 1154 4.14 26.55 29.78
N CYS A 1155 5.30 25.90 29.91
CA CYS A 1155 6.58 26.44 29.44
C CYS A 1155 6.82 26.00 28.00
N LEU A 1156 6.91 26.98 27.10
CA LEU A 1156 7.14 26.77 25.67
C LEU A 1156 8.47 27.43 25.27
N PRO A 1157 9.45 26.70 24.73
CA PRO A 1157 10.71 27.28 24.30
C PRO A 1157 10.52 28.15 23.05
N ASN A 1158 11.14 29.33 23.02
CA ASN A 1158 11.11 30.23 21.87
C ASN A 1158 12.50 30.86 21.65
N LEU A 1159 13.18 30.45 20.57
CA LEU A 1159 14.53 30.91 20.26
C LEU A 1159 14.62 32.15 19.39
N SER A 1160 13.55 32.51 18.68
CA SER A 1160 13.43 33.82 18.00
C SER A 1160 13.60 35.00 18.97
N LEU A 1161 13.44 34.78 20.28
CA LEU A 1161 13.56 35.77 21.35
C LEU A 1161 14.85 35.66 22.20
N ARG A 1162 15.97 35.17 21.64
CA ARG A 1162 17.26 34.93 22.34
C ARG A 1162 17.18 33.82 23.39
N ALA A 1163 16.64 32.65 23.03
CA ALA A 1163 16.46 31.52 23.93
C ALA A 1163 15.64 31.90 25.18
N LYS A 1164 14.42 32.43 25.00
CA LYS A 1164 13.53 32.76 26.12
C LYS A 1164 12.48 31.68 26.30
N ARG A 1165 12.15 31.40 27.57
CA ARG A 1165 10.95 30.64 27.93
C ARG A 1165 9.72 31.52 27.78
N ILE A 1166 8.66 30.99 27.20
CA ILE A 1166 7.35 31.63 27.13
C ILE A 1166 6.38 30.83 28.00
N CYS A 1167 5.86 31.48 29.04
CA CYS A 1167 4.84 30.88 29.90
C CYS A 1167 3.46 31.25 29.35
N GLN A 1168 2.73 30.26 28.82
CA GLN A 1168 1.36 30.46 28.33
C GLN A 1168 0.34 29.81 29.25
N CYS A 1169 -0.74 30.51 29.54
CA CYS A 1169 -1.87 29.96 30.28
C CYS A 1169 -2.56 28.85 29.51
N ALA A 1170 -2.75 27.71 30.18
CA ALA A 1170 -3.56 26.63 29.65
C ALA A 1170 -5.04 27.03 29.67
N ASP A 1171 -5.77 26.65 28.63
CA ASP A 1171 -7.17 27.02 28.46
C ASP A 1171 -8.07 26.30 29.49
N ASN A 1172 -7.59 25.17 30.03
CA ASN A 1172 -8.25 24.42 31.10
C ASN A 1172 -7.75 24.74 32.53
N ALA A 1173 -6.92 25.78 32.72
CA ALA A 1173 -6.41 26.16 34.05
C ALA A 1173 -7.35 27.08 34.86
N GLY A 1174 -8.38 27.66 34.24
CA GLY A 1174 -9.36 28.51 34.93
C GLY A 1174 -8.75 29.71 35.68
N LEU A 1175 -9.24 30.00 36.90
CA LEU A 1175 -8.82 31.13 37.75
C LEU A 1175 -7.35 31.05 38.21
N GLN A 1176 -6.68 29.90 38.07
CA GLN A 1176 -5.28 29.72 38.49
C GLN A 1176 -4.32 30.64 37.70
N CYS A 1177 -4.74 31.06 36.51
CA CYS A 1177 -3.99 31.99 35.66
C CYS A 1177 -4.12 33.47 36.02
N LEU A 1178 -4.96 33.84 37.01
CA LEU A 1178 -5.23 35.24 37.40
C LEU A 1178 -4.45 35.72 38.64
N LEU A 1179 -3.55 34.91 39.21
CA LEU A 1179 -2.80 35.25 40.42
C LEU A 1179 -1.37 35.74 40.13
N ARG A 1180 -1.18 37.05 39.99
CA ARG A 1180 0.05 37.83 40.27
C ARG A 1180 -0.43 39.23 40.72
N GLU A 1181 -0.02 39.86 41.81
CA GLU A 1181 1.30 40.02 42.46
C GLU A 1181 1.12 40.32 43.97
N ARG A 1182 2.00 39.82 44.85
CA ARG A 1182 2.42 40.59 46.04
C ARG A 1182 3.92 40.87 45.89
N PRO A 1183 4.37 42.14 45.96
CA PRO A 1183 5.80 42.44 45.90
C PRO A 1183 6.51 41.94 47.17
N PRO A 1184 7.80 41.55 47.06
CA PRO A 1184 8.59 41.11 48.21
C PRO A 1184 8.81 42.27 49.20
N PRO A 1185 8.93 41.99 50.52
CA PRO A 1185 9.23 43.02 51.50
C PRO A 1185 10.64 43.59 51.27
N PRO A 1186 10.86 44.88 51.55
CA PRO A 1186 12.17 45.50 51.36
C PRO A 1186 13.22 44.90 52.30
N PRO A 1187 14.49 44.83 51.88
CA PRO A 1187 15.57 44.27 52.70
C PRO A 1187 15.85 45.15 53.94
N PRO A 1188 16.29 44.56 55.07
CA PRO A 1188 16.63 45.32 56.26
C PRO A 1188 17.89 46.17 56.02
N PRO A 1189 18.01 47.34 56.67
CA PRO A 1189 19.16 48.22 56.49
C PRO A 1189 20.40 47.56 57.10
N GLN A 1190 21.41 47.30 56.27
CA GLN A 1190 22.75 46.95 56.77
C GLN A 1190 23.51 48.24 57.09
N PHE A 1191 23.76 48.43 58.38
CA PHE A 1191 24.85 49.24 58.90
C PHE A 1191 26.14 48.42 58.85
N GLY A 1192 27.25 49.04 58.40
CA GLY A 1192 28.62 48.56 58.59
C GLY A 1192 29.28 48.08 57.31
#